data_AF-A0A1N6F466-F1
#
_entry.id   AF-A0A1N6F466-F1
#
_cell.length_a   1.000
_cell.length_b   1.000
_cell.length_c   1.000
_cell.angle_alpha   90.00
_cell.angle_beta   90.00
_cell.angle_gamma   90.00
#
_symmetry.space_group_name_H-M   'P 1'
#
loop_
_entity.id
_entity.type
_entity.pdbx_description
1 polymer ?
#
loop_
_entity_poly.entity_id
_entity_poly.type
_entity_poly.pdbx_seq_one_letter_code
_entity_poly.pdbx_strand_id
1 'polypeptide(L)'
;MPTARLVAIAADREKVERVANEVGPGTCIAIDNCPHQVVLAGAPEIVERVVVRLRGLGLICEDLPFDRAYHTAAFSTAIEPVRAFFKDLPLSRPKVDVYSCAVARRLSGDVEQIRQVAVDQWALPVAFRATIEAMYRDGIRTFVEVGARGNLTGFVDDILRDRPHFAVAANLPRRSGLTQLNHLVASLYAQGVPLRTNRLYERRQPVWVDLDRDLPVTPPLPALAVGFPELRLSPGLVTQLRDRASAAASATTGAEPAKHEPLLLTQPYTNGHAKTFQESNGAGDPLPSTLHDAMILEHLRTMDAFLETQRQVMGAYITPRGPEQAEADVAGPSPDPRPEPSAPGAWLGTIERLEPGRELVSLRWLDVQGDPVAEHHTLGGRHISALDPTRNGLPVVPFTVMAEMLAQAAGVLVPEAVVIALRDVLALKWIRYEAEPVLLELRAWRDLATPNEVRVVITNKGTVTTQRTGAEEKVVEGRVVFGDARPQGPTAPPLALESARECRFKAEDIYVDQWLFHGPAMQAIVGLGRSAPWGIEGTLRVLPLRGLLRDSEPPAFRTDPIVLDAFTQLLGCWGMDQLDEGHVIFPLRVSEIAFFGTDPPEGAEVSCQIAIREQSRHLVRVDADIAAANGRVWMRINGWEDWRFYWPVRCRDHFRQPNRWFIGEPLSLPGLSLEAGRATQAVWLEPPIDFGRPIWRDVLEWVQFGSEEREASLDERRSDLEATLNLWGRVAAKEATQRLLLDRGEPPVYPADLTIETDPHGGHSIRFLGDPARIDRPVVAMAQTEGVAVALAVLDPESRPGIAIQALEESASDAESPALDRITNEDVRQSEWKARLVCAKNALRNSLGLSRAETWCDFDVSRVDESSGEVFLTLRSNTTTTNRAQWQPPAIRVVTARTKDYVWAWTVGDRPS
;
A
#
# COMPACT_ATOMS: atom_id res chain seq x y z
N MET A 1 -4.47 17.63 25.29
CA MET A 1 -4.91 18.60 24.26
C MET A 1 -6.41 18.47 24.05
N PRO A 2 -7.11 19.53 23.62
CA PRO A 2 -8.54 19.44 23.33
C PRO A 2 -8.77 18.55 22.10
N THR A 3 -9.64 17.55 22.27
CA THR A 3 -10.08 16.68 21.19
C THR A 3 -11.05 17.40 20.26
N ALA A 4 -10.88 17.25 18.95
CA ALA A 4 -11.80 17.77 17.95
C ALA A 4 -11.86 16.86 16.75
N ARG A 5 -13.03 16.79 16.12
CA ARG A 5 -13.21 16.11 14.84
C ARG A 5 -13.05 17.12 13.71
N LEU A 6 -12.35 16.72 12.65
CA LEU A 6 -12.11 17.55 11.48
C LEU A 6 -12.67 16.85 10.23
N VAL A 7 -13.40 17.59 9.42
CA VAL A 7 -14.09 17.04 8.24
C VAL A 7 -13.89 17.96 7.06
N ALA A 8 -13.34 17.41 5.98
CA ALA A 8 -13.27 18.09 4.69
C ALA A 8 -14.65 18.06 4.04
N ILE A 9 -15.15 19.23 3.67
CA ILE A 9 -16.47 19.43 3.10
C ILE A 9 -16.31 20.11 1.76
N ALA A 10 -16.85 19.47 0.73
CA ALA A 10 -16.76 19.98 -0.61
C ALA A 10 -17.89 20.98 -0.91
N ALA A 11 -17.76 22.16 -0.30
CA ALA A 11 -18.66 23.29 -0.44
C ALA A 11 -17.93 24.61 -0.11
N ASP A 12 -18.58 25.73 -0.43
CA ASP A 12 -18.10 27.05 -0.04
C ASP A 12 -18.22 27.30 1.47
N ARG A 13 -17.37 28.20 1.96
CA ARG A 13 -17.28 28.56 3.38
C ARG A 13 -18.61 29.05 3.96
N GLU A 14 -19.31 29.94 3.26
CA GLU A 14 -20.53 30.57 3.76
C GLU A 14 -21.65 29.55 3.94
N LYS A 15 -21.76 28.60 3.02
CA LYS A 15 -22.73 27.50 3.11
C LYS A 15 -22.45 26.60 4.30
N VAL A 16 -21.19 26.23 4.54
CA VAL A 16 -20.81 25.39 5.68
C VAL A 16 -21.02 26.12 7.01
N GLU A 17 -20.61 27.38 7.11
CA GLU A 17 -20.82 28.20 8.32
C GLU A 17 -22.30 28.39 8.63
N ARG A 18 -23.14 28.61 7.61
CA ARG A 18 -24.60 28.72 7.78
C ARG A 18 -25.20 27.44 8.38
N VAL A 19 -24.89 26.29 7.80
CA VAL A 19 -25.39 24.99 8.28
C VAL A 19 -24.84 24.68 9.68
N ALA A 20 -23.59 25.00 9.95
CA ALA A 20 -22.99 24.86 11.27
C ALA A 20 -23.72 25.69 12.33
N ASN A 21 -24.02 26.95 12.04
CA ASN A 21 -24.74 27.86 12.93
C ASN A 21 -26.19 27.42 13.19
N GLU A 22 -26.86 26.80 12.21
CA GLU A 22 -28.19 26.21 12.39
C GLU A 22 -28.20 25.04 13.38
N VAL A 23 -27.13 24.24 13.41
CA VAL A 23 -27.01 23.08 14.30
C VAL A 23 -26.60 23.46 15.73
N GLY A 24 -25.82 24.53 15.90
CA GLY A 24 -25.47 25.10 17.19
C GLY A 24 -24.01 25.56 17.28
N PRO A 25 -23.66 26.32 18.33
CA PRO A 25 -22.30 26.82 18.53
C PRO A 25 -21.32 25.67 18.82
N GLY A 26 -20.02 25.87 18.56
CA GLY A 26 -18.96 24.92 18.92
C GLY A 26 -18.24 24.24 17.74
N THR A 27 -18.47 24.72 16.52
CA THR A 27 -17.66 24.38 15.35
C THR A 27 -17.11 25.64 14.69
N CYS A 28 -16.04 25.51 13.93
CA CYS A 28 -15.44 26.61 13.16
C CYS A 28 -14.72 26.06 11.93
N ILE A 29 -14.45 26.93 10.96
CA ILE A 29 -13.67 26.58 9.78
C ILE A 29 -12.19 26.63 10.17
N ALA A 30 -11.54 25.47 10.18
CA ALA A 30 -10.11 25.35 10.45
C ALA A 30 -9.26 25.69 9.22
N ILE A 31 -9.75 25.34 8.02
CA ILE A 31 -9.01 25.51 6.76
C ILE A 31 -9.97 25.96 5.64
N ASP A 32 -9.63 27.07 4.97
CA ASP A 32 -10.30 27.59 3.77
C ASP A 32 -9.35 27.41 2.57
N ASN A 33 -9.45 26.25 1.90
CA ASN A 33 -8.55 25.90 0.81
C ASN A 33 -8.93 26.61 -0.49
N CYS A 34 -10.16 26.41 -0.96
CA CYS A 34 -10.62 26.96 -2.24
C CYS A 34 -12.13 27.23 -2.18
N PRO A 35 -12.71 27.90 -3.20
CA PRO A 35 -14.15 28.22 -3.22
C PRO A 35 -15.06 27.00 -3.04
N HIS A 36 -14.59 25.80 -3.40
CA HIS A 36 -15.38 24.56 -3.34
C HIS A 36 -14.94 23.56 -2.27
N GLN A 37 -14.01 23.92 -1.37
CA GLN A 37 -13.63 23.05 -0.27
C GLN A 37 -13.27 23.86 0.97
N VAL A 38 -13.82 23.46 2.11
CA VAL A 38 -13.39 23.91 3.46
C VAL A 38 -13.25 22.73 4.42
N VAL A 39 -12.54 22.93 5.53
CA VAL A 39 -12.44 21.97 6.63
C VAL A 39 -13.13 22.53 7.86
N LEU A 40 -14.17 21.83 8.32
CA LEU A 40 -14.88 22.14 9.56
C LEU A 40 -14.22 21.38 10.72
N ALA A 41 -14.02 22.05 11.85
CA ALA A 41 -13.49 21.48 13.08
C ALA A 41 -14.35 21.84 14.28
N GLY A 42 -14.48 20.94 15.24
CA GLY A 42 -15.18 21.19 16.51
C GLY A 42 -15.37 19.94 17.35
N ALA A 43 -16.20 20.05 18.39
CA ALA A 43 -16.53 18.91 19.23
C ALA A 43 -17.17 17.78 18.39
N PRO A 44 -16.73 16.50 18.55
CA PRO A 44 -17.15 15.39 17.68
C PRO A 44 -18.66 15.26 17.52
N GLU A 45 -19.41 15.45 18.60
CA GLU A 45 -20.87 15.32 18.63
C GLU A 45 -21.57 16.44 17.85
N ILE A 46 -20.99 17.63 17.83
CA ILE A 46 -21.53 18.78 17.12
C ILE A 46 -21.19 18.67 15.63
N VAL A 47 -19.94 18.32 15.31
CA VAL A 47 -19.49 18.09 13.94
C VAL A 47 -20.31 16.97 13.27
N GLU A 48 -20.61 15.88 13.97
CA GLU A 48 -21.47 14.80 13.41
C GLU A 48 -22.84 15.34 13.00
N ARG A 49 -23.50 16.15 13.84
CA ARG A 49 -24.80 16.72 13.51
C ARG A 49 -24.73 17.65 12.28
N VAL A 50 -23.65 18.42 12.16
CA VAL A 50 -23.40 19.28 10.98
C VAL A 50 -23.18 18.42 9.74
N VAL A 51 -22.36 17.37 9.83
CA VAL A 51 -22.07 16.45 8.72
C VAL A 51 -23.32 15.70 8.26
N VAL A 52 -24.14 15.19 9.17
CA VAL A 52 -25.44 14.56 8.84
C VAL A 52 -26.31 15.53 8.06
N ARG A 53 -26.38 16.80 8.48
CA ARG A 53 -27.15 17.83 7.78
C ARG A 53 -26.59 18.14 6.39
N LEU A 54 -25.27 18.29 6.27
CA LEU A 54 -24.59 18.57 5.00
C LEU A 54 -24.72 17.42 4.00
N ARG A 55 -24.55 16.17 4.45
CA ARG A 55 -24.79 14.95 3.64
C ARG A 55 -26.25 14.87 3.19
N GLY A 56 -27.20 15.24 4.05
CA GLY A 56 -28.61 15.36 3.70
C GLY A 56 -28.91 16.42 2.63
N LEU A 57 -28.00 17.38 2.41
CA LEU A 57 -28.05 18.38 1.33
C LEU A 57 -27.26 17.93 0.07
N GLY A 58 -26.80 16.67 0.02
CA GLY A 58 -26.05 16.11 -1.10
C GLY A 58 -24.58 16.53 -1.18
N LEU A 59 -24.02 17.08 -0.09
CA LEU A 59 -22.60 17.49 -0.05
C LEU A 59 -21.68 16.33 0.34
N ILE A 60 -20.52 16.27 -0.31
CA ILE A 60 -19.46 15.32 0.01
C ILE A 60 -18.76 15.79 1.29
N CYS A 61 -18.71 14.90 2.29
CA CYS A 61 -18.07 15.14 3.57
C CYS A 61 -17.16 13.95 3.90
N GLU A 62 -15.86 14.20 4.01
CA GLU A 62 -14.83 13.19 4.29
C GLU A 62 -14.18 13.47 5.65
N ASP A 63 -14.24 12.48 6.53
CA ASP A 63 -13.62 12.54 7.83
C ASP A 63 -12.10 12.55 7.69
N LEU A 64 -11.47 13.53 8.31
CA LEU A 64 -10.03 13.60 8.38
C LEU A 64 -9.55 12.74 9.56
N PRO A 65 -8.46 11.97 9.43
CA PRO A 65 -7.98 11.04 10.47
C PRO A 65 -7.27 11.78 11.62
N PHE A 66 -7.88 12.85 12.16
CA PHE A 66 -7.35 13.70 13.20
C PHE A 66 -8.36 13.89 14.33
N ASP A 67 -7.84 13.95 15.54
CA ASP A 67 -8.62 14.11 16.76
C ASP A 67 -8.26 15.38 17.54
N ARG A 68 -7.56 16.36 16.93
CA ARG A 68 -7.09 17.59 17.61
C ARG A 68 -7.55 18.87 16.93
N ALA A 69 -7.84 19.88 17.72
CA ALA A 69 -8.40 21.16 17.28
C ALA A 69 -7.39 22.12 16.60
N TYR A 70 -6.51 21.61 15.73
CA TYR A 70 -5.53 22.43 14.99
C TYR A 70 -6.22 23.52 14.18
N HIS A 71 -5.57 24.69 14.08
CA HIS A 71 -6.06 25.85 13.33
C HIS A 71 -7.41 26.37 13.84
N THR A 72 -7.68 26.16 15.12
CA THR A 72 -8.85 26.70 15.81
C THR A 72 -8.43 27.40 17.09
N ALA A 73 -9.27 28.33 17.56
CA ALA A 73 -9.03 29.02 18.83
C ALA A 73 -8.90 28.06 20.02
N ALA A 74 -9.50 26.86 19.96
CA ALA A 74 -9.41 25.85 21.01
C ALA A 74 -7.97 25.36 21.24
N PHE A 75 -7.11 25.39 20.22
CA PHE A 75 -5.70 25.03 20.35
C PHE A 75 -4.91 25.95 21.29
N SER A 76 -5.41 27.16 21.55
CA SER A 76 -4.73 28.14 22.43
C SER A 76 -4.43 27.58 23.83
N THR A 77 -5.20 26.60 24.31
CA THR A 77 -4.97 25.95 25.61
C THR A 77 -3.70 25.08 25.64
N ALA A 78 -3.17 24.71 24.47
CA ALA A 78 -1.98 23.90 24.28
C ALA A 78 -0.86 24.67 23.56
N ILE A 79 -0.92 26.01 23.51
CA ILE A 79 0.03 26.83 22.73
C ILE A 79 1.37 27.04 23.41
N GLU A 80 1.44 26.95 24.74
CA GLU A 80 2.65 27.28 25.50
C GLU A 80 3.87 26.43 25.12
N PRO A 81 3.76 25.10 24.91
CA PRO A 81 4.88 24.32 24.41
C PRO A 81 5.39 24.77 23.04
N VAL A 82 4.48 25.15 22.13
CA VAL A 82 4.81 25.69 20.81
C VAL A 82 5.51 27.04 20.94
N ARG A 83 5.01 27.92 21.81
CA ARG A 83 5.61 29.22 22.10
C ARG A 83 7.03 29.08 22.64
N ALA A 84 7.26 28.12 23.55
CA ALA A 84 8.58 27.85 24.10
C ALA A 84 9.56 27.39 23.01
N PHE A 85 9.15 26.44 22.16
CA PHE A 85 9.97 25.98 21.03
C PHE A 85 10.35 27.14 20.10
N PHE A 86 9.37 27.94 19.69
CA PHE A 86 9.64 29.08 18.82
C PHE A 86 10.38 30.20 19.52
N LYS A 87 10.45 30.28 20.85
CA LYS A 87 11.22 31.33 21.53
C LYS A 87 12.72 31.15 21.33
N ASP A 88 13.21 29.92 21.42
CA ASP A 88 14.64 29.61 21.43
C ASP A 88 15.19 29.36 20.02
N LEU A 89 14.33 29.32 19.00
CA LEU A 89 14.72 29.12 17.61
C LEU A 89 15.44 30.36 17.03
N PRO A 90 16.67 30.25 16.50
CA PRO A 90 17.36 31.36 15.86
C PRO A 90 16.69 31.68 14.52
N LEU A 91 15.94 32.79 14.48
CA LEU A 91 15.27 33.27 13.28
C LEU A 91 16.05 34.42 12.64
N SER A 92 16.13 34.40 11.32
CA SER A 92 16.75 35.45 10.51
C SER A 92 15.71 36.07 9.59
N ARG A 93 15.95 37.32 9.19
CA ARG A 93 15.10 38.01 8.21
C ARG A 93 15.01 37.17 6.91
N PRO A 94 13.80 36.90 6.39
CA PRO A 94 13.63 36.15 5.16
C PRO A 94 14.33 36.82 3.98
N LYS A 95 15.03 36.01 3.17
CA LYS A 95 15.70 36.46 1.93
C LYS A 95 14.75 36.51 0.73
N VAL A 96 13.57 35.91 0.88
CA VAL A 96 12.49 35.88 -0.10
C VAL A 96 11.20 36.32 0.57
N ASP A 97 10.25 36.78 -0.23
CA ASP A 97 8.95 37.19 0.27
C ASP A 97 8.15 36.00 0.76
N VAL A 98 7.68 36.08 2.01
CA VAL A 98 6.91 35.02 2.65
C VAL A 98 5.51 35.53 2.91
N TYR A 99 4.52 34.79 2.43
CA TYR A 99 3.10 34.97 2.77
C TYR A 99 2.73 33.94 3.82
N SER A 100 1.89 34.33 4.77
CA SER A 100 1.38 33.40 5.78
C SER A 100 -0.12 33.21 5.61
N CYS A 101 -0.55 31.94 5.60
CA CYS A 101 -1.96 31.57 5.57
C CYS A 101 -2.72 31.96 6.84
N ALA A 102 -2.02 32.21 7.95
CA ALA A 102 -2.65 32.65 9.20
C ALA A 102 -3.09 34.12 9.16
N VAL A 103 -2.40 34.95 8.36
CA VAL A 103 -2.69 36.40 8.23
C VAL A 103 -3.09 36.82 6.83
N ALA A 104 -3.06 35.90 5.86
CA ALA A 104 -3.40 36.09 4.44
C ALA A 104 -2.71 37.28 3.77
N ARG A 105 -1.46 37.56 4.13
CA ARG A 105 -0.66 38.67 3.61
C ARG A 105 0.84 38.38 3.67
N ARG A 106 1.62 39.18 2.94
CA ARG A 106 3.08 39.18 3.02
C ARG A 106 3.55 39.59 4.42
N LEU A 107 4.52 38.87 4.97
CA LEU A 107 5.15 39.18 6.24
C LEU A 107 6.06 40.40 6.11
N SER A 108 6.12 41.22 7.17
CA SER A 108 6.84 42.51 7.21
C SER A 108 8.37 42.38 7.17
N GLY A 109 8.90 41.16 7.33
CA GLY A 109 10.33 40.88 7.45
C GLY A 109 10.89 41.13 8.87
N ASP A 110 10.07 41.64 9.80
CA ASP A 110 10.39 41.73 11.22
C ASP A 110 10.38 40.33 11.84
N VAL A 111 11.52 39.93 12.40
CA VAL A 111 11.74 38.59 12.94
C VAL A 111 10.78 38.27 14.08
N GLU A 112 10.47 39.24 14.95
CA GLU A 112 9.57 38.96 16.08
C GLU A 112 8.11 38.88 15.65
N GLN A 113 7.70 39.64 14.63
CA GLN A 113 6.38 39.46 14.03
C GLN A 113 6.26 38.11 13.32
N ILE A 114 7.33 37.66 12.65
CA ILE A 114 7.36 36.32 12.03
C ILE A 114 7.27 35.24 13.10
N ARG A 115 8.02 35.37 14.20
CA ARG A 115 7.97 34.44 15.33
C ARG A 115 6.57 34.36 15.92
N GLN A 116 5.95 35.52 16.15
CA GLN A 116 4.60 35.60 16.67
C GLN A 116 3.60 34.91 15.72
N VAL A 117 3.66 35.16 14.41
CA VAL A 117 2.81 34.48 13.42
C VAL A 117 3.08 32.97 13.37
N ALA A 118 4.33 32.54 13.53
CA ALA A 118 4.70 31.12 13.53
C ALA A 118 4.15 30.36 14.75
N VAL A 119 3.92 31.05 15.86
CA VAL A 119 3.18 30.52 17.03
C VAL A 119 1.68 30.59 16.78
N ASP A 120 1.16 31.76 16.36
CA ASP A 120 -0.28 31.98 16.26
C ASP A 120 -0.97 31.11 15.20
N GLN A 121 -0.26 30.71 14.13
CA GLN A 121 -0.81 29.85 13.06
C GLN A 121 -1.41 28.52 13.55
N TRP A 122 -1.01 28.05 14.74
CA TRP A 122 -1.52 26.83 15.35
C TRP A 122 -2.96 26.99 15.88
N ALA A 123 -3.32 28.21 16.26
CA ALA A 123 -4.63 28.56 16.79
C ALA A 123 -5.47 29.40 15.82
N LEU A 124 -4.89 29.82 14.69
CA LEU A 124 -5.56 30.57 13.63
C LEU A 124 -5.94 29.66 12.45
N PRO A 125 -7.05 29.96 11.77
CA PRO A 125 -7.46 29.21 10.59
C PRO A 125 -6.45 29.38 9.44
N VAL A 126 -6.30 28.33 8.64
CA VAL A 126 -5.46 28.36 7.43
C VAL A 126 -6.29 28.98 6.30
N ALA A 127 -6.07 30.27 6.02
CA ALA A 127 -6.75 31.01 4.97
C ALA A 127 -6.00 30.92 3.62
N PHE A 128 -5.86 29.70 3.08
CA PHE A 128 -5.11 29.46 1.84
C PHE A 128 -5.72 30.20 0.65
N ARG A 129 -7.04 30.14 0.46
CA ARG A 129 -7.76 30.89 -0.58
C ARG A 129 -7.42 32.37 -0.60
N ALA A 130 -7.59 33.04 0.55
CA ALA A 130 -7.31 34.47 0.68
C ALA A 130 -5.82 34.80 0.46
N THR A 131 -4.93 33.87 0.81
CA THR A 131 -3.48 34.03 0.62
C THR A 131 -3.09 33.98 -0.86
N ILE A 132 -3.64 33.03 -1.63
CA ILE A 132 -3.44 32.96 -3.08
C ILE A 132 -4.01 34.21 -3.77
N GLU A 133 -5.16 34.70 -3.32
CA GLU A 133 -5.73 35.96 -3.82
C GLU A 133 -4.86 37.19 -3.50
N ALA A 134 -4.23 37.23 -2.32
CA ALA A 134 -3.28 38.27 -1.97
C ALA A 134 -2.02 38.20 -2.85
N MET A 135 -1.44 37.00 -3.02
CA MET A 135 -0.31 36.77 -3.93
C MET A 135 -0.64 37.21 -5.36
N TYR A 136 -1.86 36.91 -5.83
CA TYR A 136 -2.32 37.32 -7.15
C TYR A 136 -2.44 38.85 -7.27
N ARG A 137 -2.99 39.54 -6.25
CA ARG A 137 -3.05 41.00 -6.22
C ARG A 137 -1.66 41.64 -6.25
N ASP A 138 -0.69 41.00 -5.63
CA ASP A 138 0.71 41.45 -5.59
C ASP A 138 1.50 41.10 -6.87
N GLY A 139 0.81 40.58 -7.91
CA GLY A 139 1.37 40.37 -9.24
C GLY A 139 1.92 38.96 -9.51
N ILE A 140 1.78 38.03 -8.56
CA ILE A 140 2.24 36.64 -8.75
C ILE A 140 1.28 35.89 -9.67
N ARG A 141 1.81 35.23 -10.70
CA ARG A 141 1.04 34.49 -11.72
C ARG A 141 1.49 33.04 -11.89
N THR A 142 2.70 32.72 -11.46
CA THR A 142 3.32 31.40 -11.58
C THR A 142 3.41 30.79 -10.19
N PHE A 143 2.78 29.65 -9.99
CA PHE A 143 2.73 28.92 -8.73
C PHE A 143 3.41 27.56 -8.91
N VAL A 144 4.41 27.27 -8.08
CA VAL A 144 5.06 25.97 -8.05
C VAL A 144 4.76 25.32 -6.71
N GLU A 145 4.02 24.22 -6.71
CA GLU A 145 3.79 23.43 -5.50
C GLU A 145 5.02 22.58 -5.22
N VAL A 146 5.73 22.91 -4.15
CA VAL A 146 6.82 22.08 -3.62
C VAL A 146 6.22 21.14 -2.58
N GLY A 147 5.71 20.01 -3.04
CA GLY A 147 5.02 19.02 -2.21
C GLY A 147 4.85 17.69 -2.97
N ALA A 148 4.49 16.63 -2.27
CA ALA A 148 4.52 15.27 -2.82
C ALA A 148 3.38 14.93 -3.80
N ARG A 149 2.27 15.69 -3.80
CA ARG A 149 0.98 15.19 -4.31
C ARG A 149 0.31 15.98 -5.43
N GLY A 150 0.55 17.29 -5.56
CA GLY A 150 -0.10 18.11 -6.59
C GLY A 150 -1.47 18.69 -6.18
N ASN A 151 -1.87 18.58 -4.90
CA ASN A 151 -3.19 19.00 -4.43
C ASN A 151 -3.32 20.53 -4.41
N LEU A 152 -2.27 21.23 -3.96
CA LEU A 152 -2.30 22.68 -3.86
C LEU A 152 -2.37 23.33 -5.24
N THR A 153 -1.77 22.69 -6.24
CA THR A 153 -1.89 23.06 -7.65
C THR A 153 -3.37 23.08 -8.06
N GLY A 154 -4.13 22.02 -7.76
CA GLY A 154 -5.56 21.97 -8.04
C GLY A 154 -6.38 23.01 -7.28
N PHE A 155 -6.04 23.32 -6.02
CA PHE A 155 -6.68 24.41 -5.29
C PHE A 155 -6.36 25.78 -5.87
N VAL A 156 -5.13 26.03 -6.29
CA VAL A 156 -4.74 27.27 -6.98
C VAL A 156 -5.54 27.41 -8.27
N ASP A 157 -5.65 26.34 -9.06
CA ASP A 157 -6.46 26.31 -10.29
C ASP A 157 -7.94 26.60 -9.99
N ASP A 158 -8.48 26.10 -8.88
CA ASP A 158 -9.86 26.36 -8.48
C ASP A 158 -10.07 27.81 -7.99
N ILE A 159 -9.14 28.35 -7.19
CA ILE A 159 -9.19 29.75 -6.70
C ILE A 159 -9.07 30.74 -7.85
N LEU A 160 -8.20 30.45 -8.83
CA LEU A 160 -7.84 31.35 -9.92
C LEU A 160 -8.49 30.97 -11.26
N ARG A 161 -9.47 30.07 -11.27
CA ARG A 161 -10.11 29.46 -12.46
C ARG A 161 -10.31 30.40 -13.65
N ASP A 162 -10.83 31.61 -13.40
CA ASP A 162 -11.17 32.60 -14.44
C ASP A 162 -10.13 33.72 -14.60
N ARG A 163 -8.95 33.55 -14.00
CA ARG A 163 -7.86 34.54 -13.98
C ARG A 163 -6.63 33.93 -14.62
N PRO A 164 -5.90 34.63 -15.50
CA PRO A 164 -4.66 34.09 -16.08
C PRO A 164 -3.65 33.73 -14.99
N HIS A 165 -3.24 32.46 -14.93
CA HIS A 165 -2.24 31.93 -14.01
C HIS A 165 -1.64 30.65 -14.58
N PHE A 166 -0.53 30.20 -13.98
CA PHE A 166 0.08 28.92 -14.28
C PHE A 166 0.46 28.26 -12.95
N ALA A 167 -0.07 27.08 -12.67
CA ALA A 167 0.27 26.28 -11.50
C ALA A 167 0.90 24.94 -11.92
N VAL A 168 1.92 24.48 -11.21
CA VAL A 168 2.58 23.21 -11.49
C VAL A 168 3.14 22.58 -10.22
N ALA A 169 2.97 21.26 -10.09
CA ALA A 169 3.56 20.51 -9.00
C ALA A 169 5.04 20.18 -9.25
N ALA A 170 5.88 20.20 -8.22
CA ALA A 170 7.28 19.79 -8.31
C ALA A 170 7.45 18.27 -8.15
N ASN A 171 6.49 17.60 -7.53
CA ASN A 171 6.42 16.15 -7.41
C ASN A 171 4.97 15.67 -7.59
N LEU A 172 4.79 14.47 -8.13
CA LEU A 172 3.48 13.85 -8.32
C LEU A 172 3.60 12.35 -8.02
N PRO A 173 2.67 11.73 -7.26
CA PRO A 173 2.79 10.32 -6.88
C PRO A 173 2.74 9.39 -8.09
N ARG A 174 2.06 9.85 -9.15
CA ARG A 174 1.91 9.17 -10.44
C ARG A 174 3.11 9.30 -11.38
N ARG A 175 4.19 10.01 -11.01
CA ARG A 175 5.35 10.24 -11.88
C ARG A 175 6.66 10.18 -11.08
N SER A 176 7.75 9.68 -11.67
CA SER A 176 9.05 9.68 -10.99
C SER A 176 9.49 11.10 -10.66
N GLY A 177 10.20 11.28 -9.53
CA GLY A 177 10.65 12.60 -9.10
C GLY A 177 11.54 13.29 -10.14
N LEU A 178 12.45 12.55 -10.79
CA LEU A 178 13.31 13.09 -11.85
C LEU A 178 12.54 13.49 -13.11
N THR A 179 11.58 12.67 -13.55
CA THR A 179 10.75 13.00 -14.71
C THR A 179 9.85 14.20 -14.37
N GLN A 180 9.24 14.24 -13.19
CA GLN A 180 8.45 15.39 -12.78
C GLN A 180 9.30 16.66 -12.64
N LEU A 181 10.53 16.56 -12.15
CA LEU A 181 11.47 17.68 -12.11
C LEU A 181 11.81 18.20 -13.51
N ASN A 182 12.03 17.31 -14.49
CA ASN A 182 12.24 17.71 -15.88
C ASN A 182 10.99 18.34 -16.49
N HIS A 183 9.80 17.81 -16.20
CA HIS A 183 8.54 18.42 -16.61
C HIS A 183 8.35 19.81 -15.98
N LEU A 184 8.65 19.96 -14.70
CA LEU A 184 8.63 21.24 -14.00
C LEU A 184 9.56 22.23 -14.69
N VAL A 185 10.82 21.84 -14.94
CA VAL A 185 11.82 22.67 -15.64
C VAL A 185 11.34 23.05 -17.04
N ALA A 186 10.82 22.10 -17.81
CA ALA A 186 10.31 22.35 -19.16
C ALA A 186 9.10 23.28 -19.14
N SER A 187 8.15 23.09 -18.22
CA SER A 187 6.97 23.94 -18.10
C SER A 187 7.35 25.34 -17.64
N LEU A 188 8.24 25.49 -16.67
CA LEU A 188 8.74 26.82 -16.25
C LEU A 188 9.48 27.53 -17.39
N TYR A 189 10.30 26.81 -18.16
CA TYR A 189 10.95 27.34 -19.36
C TYR A 189 9.93 27.79 -20.41
N ALA A 190 8.89 26.99 -20.67
CA ALA A 190 7.82 27.33 -21.61
C ALA A 190 7.00 28.55 -21.17
N GLN A 191 6.91 28.80 -19.86
CA GLN A 191 6.33 30.02 -19.28
C GLN A 191 7.29 31.23 -19.29
N GLY A 192 8.48 31.08 -19.90
CA GLY A 192 9.48 32.15 -20.00
C GLY A 192 10.25 32.43 -18.71
N VAL A 193 10.21 31.52 -17.73
CA VAL A 193 10.95 31.67 -16.48
C VAL A 193 12.45 31.48 -16.74
N PRO A 194 13.32 32.41 -16.34
CA PRO A 194 14.76 32.25 -16.50
C PRO A 194 15.28 31.18 -15.54
N LEU A 195 15.76 30.05 -16.08
CA LEU A 195 16.24 28.91 -15.30
C LEU A 195 17.77 28.78 -15.34
N ARG A 196 18.35 28.47 -14.18
CA ARG A 196 19.77 28.10 -14.05
C ARG A 196 19.92 26.58 -14.15
N THR A 197 19.77 26.05 -15.35
CA THR A 197 19.78 24.60 -15.61
C THR A 197 21.13 23.94 -15.33
N ASN A 198 22.23 24.69 -15.33
CA ASN A 198 23.57 24.20 -15.01
C ASN A 198 23.67 23.54 -13.62
N ARG A 199 22.84 23.95 -12.65
CA ARG A 199 22.79 23.32 -11.31
C ARG A 199 22.36 21.86 -11.35
N LEU A 200 21.53 21.45 -12.32
CA LEU A 200 21.12 20.05 -12.50
C LEU A 200 22.29 19.14 -12.90
N TYR A 201 23.36 19.73 -13.44
CA TYR A 201 24.50 19.00 -14.01
C TYR A 201 25.82 19.26 -13.26
N GLU A 202 25.81 20.00 -12.15
CA GLU A 202 27.02 20.38 -11.40
C GLU A 202 27.81 19.17 -10.86
N ARG A 203 27.13 18.05 -10.61
CA ARG A 203 27.74 16.76 -10.20
C ARG A 203 27.80 15.74 -11.32
N ARG A 204 27.62 16.18 -12.56
CA ARG A 204 27.64 15.34 -13.77
C ARG A 204 28.73 15.86 -14.71
N GLN A 205 29.16 15.05 -15.65
CA GLN A 205 30.05 15.48 -16.75
C GLN A 205 29.23 15.60 -18.03
N PRO A 206 28.40 16.66 -18.19
CA PRO A 206 27.65 16.83 -19.42
C PRO A 206 28.62 17.09 -20.58
N VAL A 207 28.38 16.40 -21.70
CA VAL A 207 29.08 16.69 -22.94
C VAL A 207 28.35 17.84 -23.61
N TRP A 208 29.08 18.91 -23.91
CA TRP A 208 28.55 20.00 -24.71
C TRP A 208 28.35 19.51 -26.14
N VAL A 209 27.10 19.49 -26.57
CA VAL A 209 26.70 19.14 -27.92
C VAL A 209 26.53 20.43 -28.69
N ASP A 210 27.38 20.63 -29.69
CA ASP A 210 27.22 21.68 -30.68
C ASP A 210 26.16 21.23 -31.69
N LEU A 211 24.96 21.82 -31.59
CA LEU A 211 23.83 21.47 -32.45
C LEU A 211 24.01 21.99 -33.89
N ASP A 212 24.97 22.89 -34.13
CA ASP A 212 25.29 23.45 -35.43
C ASP A 212 26.44 22.71 -36.15
N ARG A 213 27.02 21.68 -35.51
CA ARG A 213 28.00 20.76 -36.11
C ARG A 213 27.46 19.35 -36.22
N ASP A 214 27.87 18.65 -37.27
CA ASP A 214 27.61 17.22 -37.41
C ASP A 214 28.15 16.47 -36.19
N LEU A 215 27.25 15.88 -35.41
CA LEU A 215 27.59 15.11 -34.23
C LEU A 215 28.37 13.85 -34.65
N PRO A 216 29.44 13.46 -33.93
CA PRO A 216 30.13 12.21 -34.22
C PRO A 216 29.14 11.05 -34.08
N VAL A 217 29.01 10.28 -35.16
CA VAL A 217 28.09 9.15 -35.26
C VAL A 217 28.52 8.06 -34.25
N THR A 218 27.80 7.96 -33.14
CA THR A 218 27.85 6.80 -32.24
C THR A 218 27.57 5.52 -33.05
N PRO A 219 28.18 4.36 -32.74
CA PRO A 219 27.82 3.10 -33.41
C PRO A 219 26.30 2.93 -33.42
N PRO A 220 25.71 2.44 -34.52
CA PRO A 220 24.27 2.46 -34.67
C PRO A 220 23.65 1.66 -33.52
N LEU A 221 22.80 2.33 -32.74
CA LEU A 221 21.77 1.63 -31.97
C LEU A 221 20.99 0.74 -32.95
N PRO A 222 20.50 -0.44 -32.52
CA PRO A 222 19.62 -1.24 -33.37
C PRO A 222 18.48 -0.34 -33.87
N ALA A 223 18.32 -0.29 -35.19
CA ALA A 223 17.37 0.59 -35.84
C ALA A 223 15.99 0.43 -35.20
N LEU A 224 15.35 1.53 -34.83
CA LEU A 224 13.93 1.53 -34.51
C LEU A 224 13.19 1.05 -35.77
N ALA A 225 12.73 -0.20 -35.74
CA ALA A 225 11.86 -0.76 -36.75
C ALA A 225 10.46 -0.15 -36.61
N VAL A 226 10.34 1.15 -36.91
CA VAL A 226 9.06 1.78 -37.20
C VAL A 226 8.60 1.17 -38.52
N GLY A 227 7.78 0.12 -38.45
CA GLY A 227 7.29 -0.68 -39.59
C GLY A 227 6.46 0.06 -40.63
N PHE A 228 6.66 1.37 -40.79
CA PHE A 228 6.12 2.16 -41.88
C PHE A 228 7.04 2.07 -43.10
N PRO A 229 6.49 1.85 -44.31
CA PRO A 229 7.29 1.94 -45.53
C PRO A 229 7.85 3.36 -45.67
N GLU A 230 9.14 3.43 -45.99
CA GLU A 230 9.85 4.70 -46.25
C GLU A 230 9.14 5.44 -47.39
N LEU A 231 8.48 6.56 -47.08
CA LEU A 231 7.86 7.40 -48.10
C LEU A 231 8.96 8.19 -48.83
N ARG A 232 9.48 7.63 -49.92
CA ARG A 232 10.41 8.35 -50.81
C ARG A 232 9.62 9.21 -51.77
N LEU A 233 9.67 10.52 -51.56
CA LEU A 233 9.17 11.48 -52.54
C LEU A 233 9.99 11.36 -53.82
N SER A 234 9.32 11.21 -54.96
CA SER A 234 10.02 11.13 -56.24
C SER A 234 10.73 12.46 -56.53
N PRO A 235 11.89 12.45 -57.22
CA PRO A 235 12.58 13.69 -57.59
C PRO A 235 11.67 14.68 -58.34
N GLY A 236 10.70 14.19 -59.13
CA GLY A 236 9.71 15.02 -59.81
C GLY A 236 8.72 15.71 -58.85
N LEU A 237 8.26 15.00 -57.81
CA LEU A 237 7.38 15.58 -56.80
C LEU A 237 8.13 16.59 -55.90
N VAL A 238 9.39 16.31 -55.58
CA VAL A 238 10.26 17.24 -54.85
C VAL A 238 10.43 18.54 -55.63
N THR A 239 10.70 18.45 -56.94
CA THR A 239 10.81 19.63 -57.81
C THR A 239 9.48 20.39 -57.90
N GLN A 240 8.34 19.71 -58.07
CA GLN A 240 7.02 20.35 -58.07
C GLN A 240 6.68 21.08 -56.77
N LEU A 241 7.04 20.51 -55.61
CA LEU A 241 6.83 21.14 -54.30
C LEU A 241 7.73 22.37 -54.12
N ARG A 242 8.98 22.30 -54.61
CA ARG A 242 9.93 23.41 -54.59
C ARG A 242 9.51 24.54 -55.52
N ASP A 243 8.97 24.20 -56.69
CA ASP A 243 8.42 25.16 -57.66
C ASP A 243 7.13 25.80 -57.13
N ARG A 244 6.26 25.04 -56.46
CA ARG A 244 5.07 25.59 -55.78
C ARG A 244 5.42 26.51 -54.62
N ALA A 245 6.42 26.17 -53.82
CA ALA A 245 6.89 27.02 -52.73
C ALA A 245 7.53 28.32 -53.26
N SER A 246 8.27 28.23 -54.38
CA SER A 246 8.89 29.39 -55.03
C SER A 246 7.87 30.29 -55.74
N ALA A 247 6.81 29.69 -56.31
CA ALA A 247 5.67 30.42 -56.87
C ALA A 247 4.82 31.09 -55.79
N ALA A 248 4.66 30.47 -54.62
CA ALA A 248 3.96 31.06 -53.47
C ALA A 248 4.75 32.24 -52.84
N ALA A 249 6.07 32.17 -52.82
CA ALA A 249 6.93 33.26 -52.34
C ALA A 249 6.98 34.47 -53.29
N SER A 250 6.79 34.28 -54.61
CA SER A 250 6.74 35.39 -55.57
C SER A 250 5.38 36.09 -55.65
N ALA A 251 4.31 35.49 -55.10
CA ALA A 251 2.96 36.09 -55.08
C ALA A 251 2.69 36.98 -53.85
N THR A 252 3.64 37.10 -52.91
CA THR A 252 3.52 37.95 -51.71
C THR A 252 4.43 39.18 -51.79
N THR A 253 4.32 39.92 -52.89
CA THR A 253 4.68 41.36 -52.89
C THR A 253 3.39 42.17 -52.90
N GLY A 254 2.95 42.62 -51.72
CA GLY A 254 1.98 43.72 -51.60
C GLY A 254 0.65 43.48 -50.89
N ALA A 255 0.49 42.44 -50.07
CA ALA A 255 -0.68 42.32 -49.18
C ALA A 255 -0.25 42.35 -47.72
N GLU A 256 -0.74 43.34 -46.96
CA GLU A 256 -0.60 43.38 -45.50
C GLU A 256 -1.09 42.06 -44.88
N PRO A 257 -0.43 41.56 -43.82
CA PRO A 257 -0.86 40.36 -43.14
C PRO A 257 -2.27 40.58 -42.57
N ALA A 258 -3.22 39.76 -43.03
CA ALA A 258 -4.55 39.70 -42.46
C ALA A 258 -4.43 39.42 -40.96
N LYS A 259 -5.18 40.17 -40.14
CA LYS A 259 -5.36 39.89 -38.72
C LYS A 259 -5.98 38.51 -38.59
N HIS A 260 -5.15 37.50 -38.31
CA HIS A 260 -5.64 36.18 -37.95
C HIS A 260 -6.24 36.25 -36.55
N GLU A 261 -7.51 35.88 -36.44
CA GLU A 261 -8.12 35.55 -35.15
C GLU A 261 -7.28 34.46 -34.46
N PRO A 262 -7.05 34.57 -33.15
CA PRO A 262 -6.35 33.54 -32.41
C PRO A 262 -7.15 32.24 -32.47
N LEU A 263 -6.52 31.20 -33.05
CA LEU A 263 -6.97 29.82 -32.92
C LEU A 263 -7.10 29.48 -31.43
N LEU A 264 -8.31 29.09 -31.03
CA LEU A 264 -8.60 28.48 -29.73
C LEU A 264 -7.74 27.23 -29.56
N LEU A 265 -6.71 27.33 -28.72
CA LEU A 265 -5.93 26.19 -28.24
C LEU A 265 -6.81 25.34 -27.31
N THR A 266 -7.50 24.38 -27.89
CA THR A 266 -8.09 23.25 -27.16
C THR A 266 -6.98 22.36 -26.62
N GLN A 267 -6.96 22.23 -25.28
CA GLN A 267 -6.38 21.20 -24.41
C GLN A 267 -5.00 20.59 -24.77
N PRO A 268 -3.97 20.76 -23.91
CA PRO A 268 -2.73 20.00 -24.04
C PRO A 268 -2.93 18.54 -23.61
N TYR A 269 -2.90 17.64 -24.59
CA TYR A 269 -2.57 16.23 -24.42
C TYR A 269 -1.21 16.08 -23.73
N THR A 270 -1.10 15.19 -22.74
CA THR A 270 0.20 14.75 -22.20
C THR A 270 0.36 13.24 -22.34
N ASN A 271 0.96 12.82 -23.46
CA ASN A 271 1.68 11.55 -23.58
C ASN A 271 3.07 11.78 -22.95
N GLY A 272 3.78 10.86 -22.29
CA GLY A 272 3.76 9.41 -22.30
C GLY A 272 5.23 8.95 -22.29
N HIS A 273 5.62 8.25 -21.21
CA HIS A 273 6.68 7.24 -21.11
C HIS A 273 8.15 7.57 -21.46
N ALA A 274 9.02 7.53 -20.44
CA ALA A 274 10.41 7.08 -20.57
C ALA A 274 10.83 6.31 -19.31
N LYS A 275 11.44 5.13 -19.53
CA LYS A 275 11.95 4.18 -18.52
C LYS A 275 13.10 4.81 -17.73
N THR A 276 13.13 4.66 -16.40
CA THR A 276 14.28 5.08 -15.58
C THR A 276 14.61 4.12 -14.45
N PHE A 277 15.91 3.80 -14.41
CA PHE A 277 16.70 3.21 -13.34
C PHE A 277 16.53 3.92 -11.99
N GLN A 278 16.65 3.14 -10.91
CA GLN A 278 16.70 3.58 -9.52
C GLN A 278 18.07 4.15 -9.16
N GLU A 279 18.08 5.27 -8.43
CA GLU A 279 19.09 5.57 -7.41
C GLU A 279 18.35 5.97 -6.14
N SER A 280 18.69 5.29 -5.05
CA SER A 280 18.31 5.59 -3.69
C SER A 280 19.01 6.85 -3.20
N ASN A 281 18.29 7.76 -2.57
CA ASN A 281 18.89 8.76 -1.69
C ASN A 281 18.22 8.63 -0.33
N GLY A 282 19.02 8.16 0.63
CA GLY A 282 18.76 8.35 2.04
C GLY A 282 18.95 9.81 2.44
N ALA A 283 18.13 10.26 3.37
CA ALA A 283 18.37 11.40 4.22
C ALA A 283 17.80 11.03 5.60
N GLY A 284 18.67 10.99 6.60
CA GLY A 284 18.34 10.57 7.97
C GLY A 284 17.56 11.64 8.74
N ASP A 285 16.86 11.17 9.77
CA ASP A 285 16.22 12.01 10.78
C ASP A 285 17.14 12.17 12.02
N PRO A 286 17.06 13.28 12.77
CA PRO A 286 17.78 13.47 14.02
C PRO A 286 16.89 13.24 15.27
N LEU A 287 17.40 12.39 16.18
CA LEU A 287 17.40 12.40 17.68
C LEU A 287 16.25 13.02 18.53
N PRO A 288 16.05 12.53 19.78
CA PRO A 288 14.75 12.36 20.41
C PRO A 288 14.11 13.65 20.91
N SER A 289 12.80 13.74 20.66
CA SER A 289 11.96 14.90 20.93
C SER A 289 11.58 15.03 22.41
N THR A 290 11.73 16.24 22.97
CA THR A 290 11.01 16.60 24.20
C THR A 290 9.49 16.59 23.94
N LEU A 291 8.64 16.61 24.98
CA LEU A 291 7.17 16.72 24.83
C LEU A 291 6.76 17.85 23.85
N HIS A 292 7.57 18.91 23.78
CA HIS A 292 7.40 20.06 22.89
C HIS A 292 7.64 19.69 21.42
N ASP A 293 8.73 18.97 21.15
CA ASP A 293 9.11 18.52 19.80
C ASP A 293 8.17 17.43 19.29
N ALA A 294 7.67 16.56 20.18
CA ALA A 294 6.70 15.52 19.84
C ALA A 294 5.36 16.13 19.35
N MET A 295 4.91 17.22 19.98
CA MET A 295 3.73 17.96 19.54
C MET A 295 3.92 18.58 18.14
N ILE A 296 5.14 19.05 17.85
CA ILE A 296 5.47 19.65 16.55
C ILE A 296 5.53 18.60 15.46
N LEU A 297 6.21 17.48 15.73
CA LEU A 297 6.31 16.36 14.80
C LEU A 297 4.95 15.68 14.56
N GLU A 298 4.13 15.54 15.59
CA GLU A 298 2.77 15.01 15.46
C GLU A 298 1.88 15.91 14.58
N HIS A 299 2.01 17.23 14.71
CA HIS A 299 1.34 18.16 13.82
C HIS A 299 1.83 18.05 12.37
N LEU A 300 3.14 17.92 12.13
CA LEU A 300 3.68 17.73 10.79
C LEU A 300 3.18 16.41 10.16
N ARG A 301 3.17 15.31 10.93
CA ARG A 301 2.59 14.01 10.51
C ARG A 301 1.09 14.09 10.23
N THR A 302 0.36 14.86 11.05
CA THR A 302 -1.07 15.18 10.84
C THR A 302 -1.26 15.90 9.51
N MET A 303 -0.40 16.87 9.18
CA MET A 303 -0.45 17.59 7.90
C MET A 303 -0.17 16.68 6.69
N ASP A 304 0.76 15.73 6.79
CA ASP A 304 1.03 14.78 5.71
C ASP A 304 -0.14 13.80 5.43
N ALA A 305 -0.81 13.36 6.48
CA ALA A 305 -2.03 12.55 6.38
C ALA A 305 -3.22 13.39 5.85
N PHE A 306 -3.28 14.68 6.19
CA PHE A 306 -4.36 15.57 5.74
C PHE A 306 -4.31 15.74 4.22
N LEU A 307 -3.10 15.94 3.70
CA LEU A 307 -2.84 16.00 2.25
C LEU A 307 -3.17 14.66 1.55
N GLU A 308 -3.24 13.51 2.23
CA GLU A 308 -3.65 12.25 1.62
C GLU A 308 -5.17 12.17 1.48
N THR A 309 -5.92 12.54 2.52
CA THR A 309 -7.39 12.56 2.52
C THR A 309 -7.93 13.56 1.49
N GLN A 310 -7.28 14.72 1.33
CA GLN A 310 -7.64 15.70 0.30
C GLN A 310 -7.55 15.16 -1.14
N ARG A 311 -6.68 14.17 -1.40
CA ARG A 311 -6.57 13.52 -2.72
C ARG A 311 -7.86 12.79 -3.09
N GLN A 312 -8.53 12.19 -2.11
CA GLN A 312 -9.73 11.38 -2.31
C GLN A 312 -10.94 12.27 -2.64
N VAL A 313 -11.12 13.36 -1.88
CA VAL A 313 -12.13 14.39 -2.18
C VAL A 313 -11.91 14.99 -3.58
N MET A 314 -10.66 15.34 -3.95
CA MET A 314 -10.38 16.00 -5.22
C MET A 314 -10.61 15.10 -6.45
N GLY A 315 -10.42 13.79 -6.32
CA GLY A 315 -10.69 12.81 -7.38
C GLY A 315 -12.17 12.72 -7.77
N ALA A 316 -13.09 13.07 -6.87
CA ALA A 316 -14.53 13.02 -7.12
C ALA A 316 -15.07 14.20 -7.95
N TYR A 317 -14.27 15.26 -8.16
CA TYR A 317 -14.70 16.52 -8.80
C TYR A 317 -14.33 16.65 -10.29
N ILE A 318 -13.70 15.65 -10.88
CA ILE A 318 -13.31 15.65 -12.29
C ILE A 318 -14.31 14.79 -13.09
N THR A 319 -15.29 15.42 -13.74
CA THR A 319 -16.18 14.78 -14.74
C THR A 319 -16.07 15.51 -16.07
N PRO A 320 -16.26 14.80 -17.20
CA PRO A 320 -17.19 15.33 -18.21
C PRO A 320 -18.29 14.34 -18.60
N ARG A 321 -19.49 14.88 -18.79
CA ARG A 321 -20.69 14.26 -19.38
C ARG A 321 -20.67 14.40 -20.92
N GLY A 322 -21.34 13.48 -21.62
CA GLY A 322 -21.89 13.68 -22.97
C GLY A 322 -22.24 12.38 -23.70
N PRO A 323 -23.49 12.18 -24.20
CA PRO A 323 -23.97 10.92 -24.78
C PRO A 323 -23.83 10.89 -26.31
N GLU A 324 -23.56 9.73 -26.90
CA GLU A 324 -23.67 9.51 -28.35
C GLU A 324 -24.54 8.30 -28.69
N GLN A 325 -25.20 8.43 -29.85
CA GLN A 325 -26.44 7.81 -30.30
C GLN A 325 -26.28 6.35 -30.74
N ALA A 326 -27.36 5.58 -30.53
CA ALA A 326 -27.53 4.23 -31.06
C ALA A 326 -28.15 4.28 -32.47
N GLU A 327 -27.55 3.55 -33.42
CA GLU A 327 -28.19 3.14 -34.67
C GLU A 327 -28.56 1.66 -34.62
N ALA A 328 -29.77 1.36 -35.08
CA ALA A 328 -30.35 0.03 -35.15
C ALA A 328 -30.07 -0.62 -36.51
N ASP A 329 -29.83 -1.93 -36.56
CA ASP A 329 -30.45 -2.75 -37.61
C ASP A 329 -30.47 -4.28 -37.38
N VAL A 330 -31.65 -4.81 -37.77
CA VAL A 330 -32.14 -6.14 -38.20
C VAL A 330 -31.70 -7.45 -37.50
N ALA A 331 -32.72 -8.13 -36.98
CA ALA A 331 -32.72 -9.44 -36.35
C ALA A 331 -32.59 -10.64 -37.33
N GLY A 332 -31.86 -11.66 -36.88
CA GLY A 332 -31.98 -13.05 -37.34
C GLY A 332 -32.16 -13.98 -36.13
N PRO A 333 -32.84 -15.14 -36.26
CA PRO A 333 -33.37 -15.88 -35.11
C PRO A 333 -32.23 -16.56 -34.34
N SER A 334 -32.15 -16.25 -33.03
CA SER A 334 -31.23 -16.89 -32.09
C SER A 334 -31.95 -18.02 -31.34
N PRO A 335 -31.27 -19.14 -31.05
CA PRO A 335 -31.77 -20.14 -30.10
C PRO A 335 -31.70 -19.61 -28.67
N ASP A 336 -32.56 -20.16 -27.81
CA ASP A 336 -32.90 -19.66 -26.48
C ASP A 336 -31.70 -19.53 -25.50
N PRO A 337 -31.63 -18.41 -24.75
CA PRO A 337 -30.70 -18.26 -23.62
C PRO A 337 -31.10 -19.16 -22.43
N ARG A 338 -30.15 -19.41 -21.51
CA ARG A 338 -30.45 -20.07 -20.24
C ARG A 338 -31.52 -19.28 -19.48
N PRO A 339 -32.54 -19.94 -18.90
CA PRO A 339 -33.49 -19.25 -18.03
C PRO A 339 -32.77 -18.74 -16.78
N GLU A 340 -33.01 -17.48 -16.41
CA GLU A 340 -32.54 -16.92 -15.13
C GLU A 340 -33.03 -17.78 -13.96
N PRO A 341 -32.22 -17.96 -12.90
CA PRO A 341 -32.60 -18.77 -11.77
C PRO A 341 -33.82 -18.14 -11.06
N SER A 342 -34.89 -18.93 -10.94
CA SER A 342 -36.12 -18.54 -10.23
C SER A 342 -35.98 -18.51 -8.70
N ALA A 343 -34.87 -19.02 -8.16
CA ALA A 343 -34.56 -19.10 -6.75
C ALA A 343 -33.48 -18.08 -6.35
N PRO A 344 -33.51 -17.55 -5.11
CA PRO A 344 -32.43 -16.73 -4.58
C PRO A 344 -31.11 -17.51 -4.56
N GLY A 345 -30.02 -16.83 -4.95
CA GLY A 345 -28.68 -17.42 -5.00
C GLY A 345 -28.13 -17.79 -3.63
N ALA A 346 -27.25 -18.78 -3.59
CA ALA A 346 -26.69 -19.34 -2.36
C ALA A 346 -25.90 -18.33 -1.51
N TRP A 347 -25.35 -17.28 -2.12
CA TRP A 347 -24.55 -16.28 -1.42
C TRP A 347 -25.34 -15.04 -0.99
N LEU A 348 -26.66 -15.02 -1.25
CA LEU A 348 -27.57 -13.99 -0.74
C LEU A 348 -27.76 -14.06 0.78
N GLY A 349 -27.76 -15.28 1.33
CA GLY A 349 -28.12 -15.54 2.72
C GLY A 349 -29.62 -15.38 3.01
N THR A 350 -29.95 -15.05 4.25
CA THR A 350 -31.33 -14.88 4.72
C THR A 350 -31.81 -13.47 4.42
N ILE A 351 -32.96 -13.34 3.77
CA ILE A 351 -33.61 -12.05 3.53
C ILE A 351 -34.30 -11.60 4.82
N GLU A 352 -33.79 -10.52 5.43
CA GLU A 352 -34.38 -9.92 6.63
C GLU A 352 -35.50 -8.94 6.27
N ARG A 353 -35.30 -8.15 5.20
CA ARG A 353 -36.27 -7.17 4.73
C ARG A 353 -36.24 -7.10 3.22
N LEU A 354 -37.44 -7.13 2.62
CA LEU A 354 -37.62 -6.99 1.19
C LEU A 354 -38.81 -6.07 0.91
N GLU A 355 -38.54 -4.97 0.21
CA GLU A 355 -39.53 -4.18 -0.51
C GLU A 355 -39.38 -4.52 -2.01
N PRO A 356 -40.27 -5.36 -2.57
CA PRO A 356 -40.15 -5.83 -3.95
C PRO A 356 -39.93 -4.70 -4.94
N GLY A 357 -38.90 -4.84 -5.78
CA GLY A 357 -38.54 -3.84 -6.78
C GLY A 357 -37.98 -2.53 -6.24
N ARG A 358 -37.64 -2.42 -4.95
CA ARG A 358 -37.14 -1.17 -4.36
C ARG A 358 -35.93 -1.34 -3.45
N GLU A 359 -36.03 -2.15 -2.41
CA GLU A 359 -34.99 -2.29 -1.38
C GLU A 359 -34.91 -3.73 -0.87
N LEU A 360 -33.70 -4.20 -0.63
CA LEU A 360 -33.41 -5.49 0.00
C LEU A 360 -32.36 -5.30 1.11
N VAL A 361 -32.56 -6.00 2.22
CA VAL A 361 -31.53 -6.28 3.22
C VAL A 361 -31.47 -7.78 3.44
N SER A 362 -30.30 -8.37 3.20
CA SER A 362 -30.04 -9.78 3.51
C SER A 362 -28.80 -9.95 4.37
N LEU A 363 -28.79 -11.04 5.13
CA LEU A 363 -27.74 -11.42 6.07
C LEU A 363 -27.13 -12.75 5.65
N ARG A 364 -25.81 -12.77 5.48
CA ARG A 364 -25.05 -13.97 5.14
C ARG A 364 -23.98 -14.23 6.19
N TRP A 365 -24.07 -15.38 6.84
CA TRP A 365 -22.97 -15.91 7.64
C TRP A 365 -21.95 -16.58 6.74
N LEU A 366 -20.69 -16.15 6.87
CA LEU A 366 -19.51 -16.81 6.33
C LEU A 366 -18.91 -17.67 7.42
N ASP A 367 -18.80 -18.96 7.15
CA ASP A 367 -18.23 -19.94 8.07
C ASP A 367 -17.06 -20.63 7.36
N VAL A 368 -15.88 -20.61 7.98
CA VAL A 368 -14.70 -21.26 7.42
C VAL A 368 -14.90 -22.78 7.30
N GLN A 369 -15.74 -23.37 8.16
CA GLN A 369 -16.03 -24.79 8.14
C GLN A 369 -17.03 -25.12 7.04
N GLY A 370 -16.57 -25.89 6.05
CA GLY A 370 -17.42 -26.42 4.99
C GLY A 370 -17.92 -25.38 3.98
N ASP A 371 -17.31 -24.19 3.90
CA ASP A 371 -17.49 -23.28 2.77
C ASP A 371 -16.43 -23.57 1.69
N PRO A 372 -16.82 -24.06 0.49
CA PRO A 372 -15.87 -24.38 -0.56
C PRO A 372 -15.03 -23.18 -1.04
N VAL A 373 -15.52 -21.94 -0.90
CA VAL A 373 -14.73 -20.74 -1.25
C VAL A 373 -13.51 -20.64 -0.33
N ALA A 374 -13.67 -20.92 0.97
CA ALA A 374 -12.59 -20.90 1.94
C ALA A 374 -11.52 -21.98 1.66
N GLU A 375 -11.90 -23.11 1.07
CA GLU A 375 -10.97 -24.17 0.69
C GLU A 375 -10.14 -23.82 -0.56
N HIS A 376 -10.74 -23.07 -1.48
CA HIS A 376 -10.19 -22.85 -2.81
C HIS A 376 -9.56 -21.47 -3.03
N HIS A 377 -9.74 -20.51 -2.14
CA HIS A 377 -9.13 -19.18 -2.25
C HIS A 377 -8.41 -18.77 -0.94
N THR A 378 -7.11 -19.08 -0.86
CA THR A 378 -6.29 -18.96 0.37
C THR A 378 -5.02 -18.16 0.17
N LEU A 379 -4.88 -16.98 0.77
CA LEU A 379 -3.66 -16.16 0.70
C LEU A 379 -2.52 -16.76 1.53
N GLY A 380 -1.29 -16.75 1.00
CA GLY A 380 -0.14 -17.35 1.69
C GLY A 380 0.15 -18.80 1.30
N GLY A 381 -0.35 -19.24 0.13
CA GLY A 381 -0.01 -20.52 -0.47
C GLY A 381 -0.93 -21.68 -0.05
N ARG A 382 -0.55 -22.90 -0.44
CA ARG A 382 -1.24 -24.15 -0.11
C ARG A 382 -0.27 -25.12 0.57
N HIS A 383 -0.79 -26.08 1.34
CA HIS A 383 0.05 -27.09 2.01
C HIS A 383 1.15 -26.48 2.90
N ILE A 384 0.76 -25.62 3.82
CA ILE A 384 1.70 -24.87 4.69
C ILE A 384 2.15 -25.67 5.94
N SER A 385 1.82 -26.96 6.00
CA SER A 385 2.16 -27.89 7.08
C SER A 385 2.38 -29.28 6.50
N ALA A 386 3.38 -30.01 7.01
CA ALA A 386 3.57 -31.43 6.70
C ALA A 386 2.69 -32.33 7.57
N LEU A 387 2.32 -31.85 8.77
CA LEU A 387 1.50 -32.59 9.74
C LEU A 387 0.01 -32.55 9.40
N ASP A 388 -0.44 -31.42 8.86
CA ASP A 388 -1.77 -31.24 8.31
C ASP A 388 -1.67 -30.81 6.84
N PRO A 389 -1.63 -31.79 5.90
CA PRO A 389 -1.57 -31.50 4.47
C PRO A 389 -2.78 -30.74 3.93
N THR A 390 -3.89 -30.71 4.68
CA THR A 390 -5.11 -29.95 4.30
C THR A 390 -5.02 -28.48 4.69
N ARG A 391 -4.04 -28.12 5.53
CA ARG A 391 -3.81 -26.76 5.95
C ARG A 391 -3.25 -25.91 4.81
N ASN A 392 -4.05 -24.94 4.39
CA ASN A 392 -3.67 -23.94 3.39
C ASN A 392 -3.43 -22.57 4.05
N GLY A 393 -3.06 -21.58 3.24
CA GLY A 393 -2.97 -20.19 3.64
C GLY A 393 -4.29 -19.62 4.19
N LEU A 394 -4.28 -18.35 4.58
CA LEU A 394 -5.43 -17.67 5.15
C LEU A 394 -6.59 -17.61 4.13
N PRO A 395 -7.75 -18.22 4.41
CA PRO A 395 -8.90 -18.14 3.52
C PRO A 395 -9.46 -16.72 3.47
N VAL A 396 -9.71 -16.22 2.25
CA VAL A 396 -10.31 -14.89 2.04
C VAL A 396 -11.34 -14.95 0.93
N VAL A 397 -12.38 -14.12 1.01
CA VAL A 397 -13.38 -14.01 -0.06
C VAL A 397 -12.77 -13.23 -1.23
N PRO A 398 -12.72 -13.79 -2.45
CA PRO A 398 -12.20 -13.08 -3.61
C PRO A 398 -13.14 -11.97 -4.06
N PHE A 399 -12.58 -10.98 -4.78
CA PHE A 399 -13.33 -9.89 -5.41
C PHE A 399 -14.50 -10.40 -6.25
N THR A 400 -14.30 -11.49 -6.96
CA THR A 400 -15.25 -12.06 -7.92
C THR A 400 -16.44 -12.75 -7.26
N VAL A 401 -16.22 -13.38 -6.11
CA VAL A 401 -17.31 -13.88 -5.25
C VAL A 401 -18.11 -12.71 -4.69
N MET A 402 -17.45 -11.65 -4.21
CA MET A 402 -18.14 -10.43 -3.77
C MET A 402 -18.96 -9.80 -4.90
N ALA A 403 -18.44 -9.75 -6.13
CA ALA A 403 -19.14 -9.24 -7.30
C ALA A 403 -20.40 -10.07 -7.64
N GLU A 404 -20.33 -11.38 -7.54
CA GLU A 404 -21.48 -12.28 -7.69
C GLU A 404 -22.50 -12.10 -6.55
N MET A 405 -22.07 -11.85 -5.31
CA MET A 405 -22.97 -11.50 -4.21
C MET A 405 -23.76 -10.22 -4.51
N LEU A 406 -23.12 -9.21 -5.13
CA LEU A 406 -23.85 -8.02 -5.61
C LEU A 406 -24.90 -8.40 -6.64
N ALA A 407 -24.55 -9.24 -7.62
CA ALA A 407 -25.45 -9.69 -8.68
C ALA A 407 -26.67 -10.44 -8.12
N GLN A 408 -26.45 -11.36 -7.17
CA GLN A 408 -27.53 -12.12 -6.53
C GLN A 408 -28.48 -11.22 -5.73
N ALA A 409 -27.94 -10.30 -4.93
CA ALA A 409 -28.73 -9.35 -4.15
C ALA A 409 -29.56 -8.43 -5.05
N ALA A 410 -28.96 -7.90 -6.11
CA ALA A 410 -29.65 -7.06 -7.07
C ALA A 410 -30.74 -7.82 -7.84
N GLY A 411 -30.47 -9.07 -8.20
CA GLY A 411 -31.39 -9.91 -8.98
C GLY A 411 -32.71 -10.21 -8.27
N VAL A 412 -32.75 -10.15 -6.94
CA VAL A 412 -34.01 -10.25 -6.17
C VAL A 412 -34.94 -9.07 -6.45
N LEU A 413 -34.39 -7.88 -6.73
CA LEU A 413 -35.17 -6.67 -7.02
C LEU A 413 -35.61 -6.58 -8.49
N VAL A 414 -35.01 -7.38 -9.37
CA VAL A 414 -35.29 -7.40 -10.82
C VAL A 414 -35.33 -8.85 -11.34
N PRO A 415 -36.27 -9.69 -10.89
CA PRO A 415 -36.25 -11.13 -11.15
C PRO A 415 -36.51 -11.52 -12.62
N GLU A 416 -37.19 -10.67 -13.38
CA GLU A 416 -37.57 -10.92 -14.77
C GLU A 416 -36.50 -10.53 -15.80
N ALA A 417 -35.36 -9.98 -15.35
CA ALA A 417 -34.32 -9.46 -16.21
C ALA A 417 -32.99 -10.17 -15.98
N VAL A 418 -32.13 -10.16 -17.01
CA VAL A 418 -30.81 -10.78 -16.96
C VAL A 418 -29.76 -9.75 -16.58
N VAL A 419 -28.71 -10.18 -15.87
CA VAL A 419 -27.54 -9.31 -15.62
C VAL A 419 -26.77 -9.13 -16.94
N ILE A 420 -26.62 -7.88 -17.36
CA ILE A 420 -25.88 -7.49 -18.57
C ILE A 420 -24.57 -6.77 -18.24
N ALA A 421 -24.45 -6.15 -17.07
CA ALA A 421 -23.18 -5.60 -16.61
C ALA A 421 -23.07 -5.43 -15.09
N LEU A 422 -21.84 -5.38 -14.59
CA LEU A 422 -21.48 -4.84 -13.28
C LEU A 422 -20.72 -3.53 -13.49
N ARG A 423 -21.08 -2.46 -12.77
CA ARG A 423 -20.49 -1.12 -12.93
C ARG A 423 -19.96 -0.58 -11.62
N ASP A 424 -18.81 0.09 -11.70
CA ASP A 424 -18.19 0.84 -10.61
C ASP A 424 -18.09 0.02 -9.32
N VAL A 425 -17.65 -1.24 -9.46
CA VAL A 425 -17.48 -2.15 -8.33
C VAL A 425 -16.15 -1.83 -7.66
N LEU A 426 -16.20 -1.46 -6.39
CA LEU A 426 -15.05 -1.03 -5.58
C LEU A 426 -14.94 -1.93 -4.34
N ALA A 427 -13.84 -2.67 -4.24
CA ALA A 427 -13.47 -3.40 -3.03
C ALA A 427 -12.62 -2.50 -2.13
N LEU A 428 -13.17 -2.15 -0.97
CA LEU A 428 -12.53 -1.25 -0.01
C LEU A 428 -11.67 -2.01 1.00
N LYS A 429 -12.11 -3.21 1.36
CA LYS A 429 -11.47 -4.06 2.37
C LYS A 429 -11.61 -5.53 2.01
N TRP A 430 -10.63 -6.31 2.44
CA TRP A 430 -10.64 -7.76 2.34
C TRP A 430 -11.59 -8.37 3.37
N ILE A 431 -12.25 -9.46 3.01
CA ILE A 431 -13.04 -10.27 3.94
C ILE A 431 -12.25 -11.56 4.18
N ARG A 432 -11.62 -11.66 5.35
CA ARG A 432 -11.00 -12.92 5.80
C ARG A 432 -12.05 -13.82 6.44
N TYR A 433 -11.87 -15.12 6.31
CA TYR A 433 -12.61 -16.06 7.15
C TYR A 433 -11.96 -16.11 8.54
N GLU A 434 -12.81 -16.15 9.57
CA GLU A 434 -12.37 -16.25 10.97
C GLU A 434 -12.74 -17.62 11.56
N ALA A 435 -12.20 -17.92 12.75
CA ALA A 435 -12.57 -19.14 13.48
C ALA A 435 -14.04 -19.11 13.92
N GLU A 436 -14.54 -17.93 14.29
CA GLU A 436 -15.98 -17.69 14.47
C GLU A 436 -16.61 -17.27 13.14
N PRO A 437 -17.87 -17.66 12.85
CA PRO A 437 -18.57 -17.19 11.68
C PRO A 437 -18.67 -15.66 11.62
N VAL A 438 -18.44 -15.10 10.44
CA VAL A 438 -18.48 -13.66 10.15
C VAL A 438 -19.82 -13.31 9.52
N LEU A 439 -20.50 -12.28 10.03
CA LEU A 439 -21.75 -11.82 9.46
C LEU A 439 -21.51 -10.75 8.41
N LEU A 440 -22.05 -10.97 7.21
CA LEU A 440 -22.16 -9.97 6.16
C LEU A 440 -23.60 -9.48 6.04
N GLU A 441 -23.75 -8.18 5.89
CA GLU A 441 -25.02 -7.54 5.53
C GLU A 441 -24.94 -7.03 4.09
N LEU A 442 -25.81 -7.53 3.23
CA LEU A 442 -25.95 -7.06 1.85
C LEU A 442 -27.18 -6.16 1.80
N ARG A 443 -26.99 -4.92 1.33
CA ARG A 443 -28.08 -3.97 1.10
C ARG A 443 -28.14 -3.59 -0.37
N ALA A 444 -29.31 -3.73 -0.96
CA ALA A 444 -29.54 -3.36 -2.35
C ALA A 444 -30.67 -2.33 -2.46
N TRP A 445 -30.49 -1.34 -3.33
CA TRP A 445 -31.47 -0.29 -3.60
C TRP A 445 -31.58 -0.05 -5.09
N ARG A 446 -32.82 -0.02 -5.57
CA ARG A 446 -33.16 0.31 -6.95
C ARG A 446 -33.65 1.75 -7.01
N ASP A 447 -32.98 2.58 -7.81
CA ASP A 447 -33.42 3.94 -8.06
C ASP A 447 -34.55 3.93 -9.12
N LEU A 448 -35.62 4.68 -8.88
CA LEU A 448 -36.71 4.86 -9.83
C LEU A 448 -36.28 5.63 -11.08
N ALA A 449 -35.24 6.48 -10.98
CA ALA A 449 -34.69 7.23 -12.11
C ALA A 449 -33.88 6.35 -13.06
N THR A 450 -33.27 5.27 -12.56
CA THR A 450 -32.49 4.29 -13.33
C THR A 450 -32.98 2.88 -12.99
N PRO A 451 -34.19 2.50 -13.42
CA PRO A 451 -34.83 1.26 -12.97
C PRO A 451 -34.09 0.01 -13.43
N ASN A 452 -33.16 0.10 -14.38
CA ASN A 452 -32.37 -1.06 -14.82
C ASN A 452 -31.04 -1.19 -14.06
N GLU A 453 -30.75 -0.28 -13.13
CA GLU A 453 -29.55 -0.31 -12.31
C GLU A 453 -29.91 -0.44 -10.83
N VAL A 454 -29.24 -1.38 -10.14
CA VAL A 454 -29.40 -1.60 -8.72
C VAL A 454 -28.06 -1.37 -8.04
N ARG A 455 -28.02 -0.48 -7.06
CA ARG A 455 -26.84 -0.27 -6.22
C ARG A 455 -26.84 -1.30 -5.11
N VAL A 456 -25.70 -1.94 -4.87
CA VAL A 456 -25.53 -2.90 -3.78
C VAL A 456 -24.29 -2.53 -2.97
N VAL A 457 -24.40 -2.67 -1.65
CA VAL A 457 -23.31 -2.50 -0.69
C VAL A 457 -23.27 -3.72 0.21
N ILE A 458 -22.07 -4.26 0.43
CA ILE A 458 -21.81 -5.30 1.42
C ILE A 458 -21.04 -4.68 2.57
N THR A 459 -21.52 -4.93 3.78
CA THR A 459 -20.90 -4.50 5.04
C THR A 459 -20.50 -5.73 5.84
N ASN A 460 -19.25 -5.79 6.27
CA ASN A 460 -18.80 -6.76 7.26
C ASN A 460 -19.23 -6.28 8.64
N LYS A 461 -20.12 -7.05 9.27
CA LYS A 461 -20.63 -6.79 10.62
C LYS A 461 -19.77 -7.46 11.70
N GLY A 462 -18.71 -8.17 11.32
CA GLY A 462 -17.85 -8.92 12.22
C GLY A 462 -18.46 -10.23 12.69
N THR A 463 -17.75 -10.87 13.62
CA THR A 463 -18.16 -12.07 14.37
C THR A 463 -19.14 -11.72 15.49
N VAL A 464 -19.76 -12.73 16.09
CA VAL A 464 -20.64 -12.55 17.26
C VAL A 464 -19.92 -11.79 18.39
N THR A 465 -18.64 -12.07 18.59
CA THR A 465 -17.83 -11.42 19.62
C THR A 465 -17.56 -9.95 19.29
N THR A 466 -17.21 -9.62 18.05
CA THR A 466 -16.86 -8.26 17.61
C THR A 466 -18.09 -7.36 17.36
N GLN A 467 -19.26 -7.94 17.08
CA GLN A 467 -20.51 -7.17 17.00
C GLN A 467 -20.84 -6.43 18.30
N ARG A 468 -20.42 -6.97 19.45
CA ARG A 468 -20.64 -6.35 20.76
C ARG A 468 -19.81 -5.07 20.95
N THR A 469 -18.76 -4.88 20.15
CA THR A 469 -17.89 -3.70 20.20
C THR A 469 -18.24 -2.66 19.13
N GLY A 470 -19.20 -2.94 18.23
CA GLY A 470 -19.75 -1.99 17.26
C GLY A 470 -18.87 -1.74 16.03
N ALA A 471 -17.91 -2.61 15.73
CA ALA A 471 -17.05 -2.50 14.55
C ALA A 471 -17.79 -3.01 13.29
N GLU A 472 -18.32 -2.09 12.49
CA GLU A 472 -18.92 -2.40 11.18
C GLU A 472 -18.11 -1.73 10.06
N GLU A 473 -17.84 -2.45 8.97
CA GLU A 473 -16.99 -1.95 7.91
C GLU A 473 -17.58 -2.21 6.52
N LYS A 474 -17.68 -1.16 5.69
CA LYS A 474 -18.05 -1.32 4.29
C LYS A 474 -16.92 -2.02 3.54
N VAL A 475 -17.21 -3.16 2.91
CA VAL A 475 -16.19 -4.00 2.26
C VAL A 475 -16.23 -3.92 0.74
N VAL A 476 -17.41 -3.88 0.14
CA VAL A 476 -17.58 -3.69 -1.31
C VAL A 476 -18.84 -2.90 -1.62
N GLU A 477 -18.81 -2.10 -2.67
CA GLU A 477 -20.00 -1.50 -3.26
C GLU A 477 -19.92 -1.54 -4.79
N GLY A 478 -21.08 -1.53 -5.46
CA GLY A 478 -21.15 -1.47 -6.91
C GLY A 478 -22.56 -1.32 -7.42
N ARG A 479 -22.71 -1.28 -8.74
CA ARG A 479 -24.00 -1.28 -9.45
C ARG A 479 -24.13 -2.52 -10.33
N VAL A 480 -25.31 -3.11 -10.34
CA VAL A 480 -25.68 -4.22 -11.21
C VAL A 480 -26.68 -3.72 -12.24
N VAL A 481 -26.40 -3.97 -13.51
CA VAL A 481 -27.21 -3.50 -14.65
C VAL A 481 -27.95 -4.67 -15.26
N PHE A 482 -29.25 -4.47 -15.49
CA PHE A 482 -30.16 -5.46 -16.03
C PHE A 482 -30.67 -5.09 -17.42
N GLY A 483 -31.02 -6.11 -18.21
CA GLY A 483 -31.71 -5.98 -19.48
C GLY A 483 -32.61 -7.19 -19.75
N ASP A 484 -33.45 -7.10 -20.79
CA ASP A 484 -34.37 -8.20 -21.14
C ASP A 484 -33.62 -9.43 -21.68
N ALA A 485 -32.47 -9.20 -22.32
CA ALA A 485 -31.55 -10.23 -22.80
C ALA A 485 -30.12 -9.67 -22.85
N ARG A 486 -29.11 -10.55 -22.78
CA ARG A 486 -27.72 -10.14 -23.00
C ARG A 486 -27.50 -9.78 -24.46
N PRO A 487 -26.88 -8.64 -24.78
CA PRO A 487 -26.61 -8.25 -26.15
C PRO A 487 -25.67 -9.24 -26.84
N GLN A 488 -25.70 -9.29 -28.18
CA GLN A 488 -24.78 -10.15 -28.91
C GLN A 488 -23.34 -9.61 -28.77
N GLY A 489 -22.42 -10.50 -28.42
CA GLY A 489 -21.01 -10.14 -28.24
C GLY A 489 -20.33 -9.72 -29.53
N PRO A 490 -19.55 -8.63 -29.56
CA PRO A 490 -18.74 -8.29 -30.72
C PRO A 490 -17.68 -9.37 -30.97
N THR A 491 -17.09 -9.40 -32.17
CA THR A 491 -15.88 -10.20 -32.41
C THR A 491 -14.72 -9.63 -31.60
N ALA A 492 -13.98 -10.47 -30.88
CA ALA A 492 -12.81 -10.03 -30.13
C ALA A 492 -11.73 -9.55 -31.11
N PRO A 493 -11.31 -8.27 -31.06
CA PRO A 493 -10.23 -7.80 -31.91
C PRO A 493 -8.92 -8.48 -31.49
N PRO A 494 -8.02 -8.80 -32.44
CA PRO A 494 -6.70 -9.35 -32.07
C PRO A 494 -5.94 -8.38 -31.16
N LEU A 495 -5.36 -8.90 -30.07
CA LEU A 495 -4.53 -8.10 -29.19
C LEU A 495 -3.17 -7.84 -29.85
N ALA A 496 -2.87 -6.57 -30.11
CA ALA A 496 -1.57 -6.14 -30.61
C ALA A 496 -0.55 -6.15 -29.47
N LEU A 497 0.27 -7.20 -29.41
CA LEU A 497 1.35 -7.35 -28.42
C LEU A 497 2.70 -7.04 -29.06
N GLU A 498 3.19 -5.82 -28.86
CA GLU A 498 4.55 -5.45 -29.27
C GLU A 498 5.59 -6.15 -28.37
N SER A 499 6.63 -6.70 -28.99
CA SER A 499 7.68 -7.47 -28.29
C SER A 499 7.16 -8.67 -27.50
N ALA A 500 6.05 -9.26 -27.96
CA ALA A 500 5.49 -10.45 -27.33
C ALA A 500 6.47 -11.63 -27.39
N ARG A 501 6.54 -12.37 -26.29
CA ARG A 501 7.22 -13.66 -26.20
C ARG A 501 6.27 -14.67 -25.55
N GLU A 502 6.54 -15.96 -25.69
CA GLU A 502 5.84 -16.95 -24.88
C GLU A 502 6.02 -16.63 -23.39
N CYS A 503 4.95 -16.76 -22.62
CA CYS A 503 5.00 -16.62 -21.17
C CYS A 503 6.02 -17.61 -20.61
N ARG A 504 6.85 -17.16 -19.65
CA ARG A 504 7.87 -18.05 -19.06
C ARG A 504 7.29 -19.18 -18.22
N PHE A 505 6.05 -19.01 -17.77
CA PHE A 505 5.32 -19.99 -16.98
C PHE A 505 4.47 -20.87 -17.90
N LYS A 506 4.30 -22.12 -17.51
CA LYS A 506 3.34 -23.01 -18.13
C LYS A 506 2.11 -23.18 -17.26
N ALA A 507 0.96 -23.39 -17.90
CA ALA A 507 -0.30 -23.63 -17.18
C ALA A 507 -0.25 -24.88 -16.30
N GLU A 508 0.47 -25.93 -16.73
CA GLU A 508 0.66 -27.17 -15.96
C GLU A 508 1.44 -26.94 -14.64
N ASP A 509 2.35 -25.98 -14.63
CA ASP A 509 3.25 -25.73 -13.49
C ASP A 509 2.73 -24.64 -12.55
N ILE A 510 1.90 -23.71 -13.04
CA ILE A 510 1.53 -22.49 -12.27
C ILE A 510 0.85 -22.82 -10.92
N TYR A 511 0.02 -23.86 -10.89
CA TYR A 511 -0.64 -24.32 -9.66
C TYR A 511 0.16 -25.40 -8.93
N VAL A 512 0.85 -26.28 -9.65
CA VAL A 512 1.66 -27.37 -9.07
C VAL A 512 2.83 -26.80 -8.27
N ASP A 513 3.51 -25.81 -8.82
CA ASP A 513 4.58 -25.07 -8.14
C ASP A 513 4.05 -24.00 -7.19
N GLN A 514 2.73 -23.85 -7.07
CA GLN A 514 2.03 -22.91 -6.21
C GLN A 514 2.33 -21.42 -6.47
N TRP A 515 2.68 -21.05 -7.70
CA TRP A 515 2.78 -19.64 -8.10
C TRP A 515 1.46 -18.89 -7.90
N LEU A 516 0.35 -19.62 -8.00
CA LEU A 516 -0.99 -19.19 -7.64
C LEU A 516 -1.50 -20.06 -6.49
N PHE A 517 -2.29 -19.46 -5.60
CA PHE A 517 -2.73 -20.09 -4.35
C PHE A 517 -4.11 -20.76 -4.42
N HIS A 518 -4.69 -20.84 -5.62
CA HIS A 518 -6.06 -21.31 -5.86
C HIS A 518 -6.17 -22.83 -5.76
N GLY A 519 -7.24 -23.32 -5.14
CA GLY A 519 -7.58 -24.73 -5.06
C GLY A 519 -8.27 -25.25 -6.32
N PRO A 520 -8.42 -26.58 -6.47
CA PRO A 520 -8.80 -27.22 -7.73
C PRO A 520 -10.07 -26.68 -8.40
N ALA A 521 -11.08 -26.26 -7.63
CA ALA A 521 -12.31 -25.70 -8.20
C ALA A 521 -12.10 -24.34 -8.91
N MET A 522 -10.98 -23.64 -8.66
CA MET A 522 -10.68 -22.33 -9.22
C MET A 522 -9.46 -22.33 -10.16
N GLN A 523 -8.92 -23.50 -10.51
CA GLN A 523 -7.75 -23.64 -11.40
C GLN A 523 -8.16 -23.66 -12.88
N ALA A 524 -8.67 -22.54 -13.37
CA ALA A 524 -9.25 -22.46 -14.72
C ALA A 524 -8.24 -22.12 -15.83
N ILE A 525 -7.01 -21.70 -15.51
CA ILE A 525 -5.97 -21.45 -16.53
C ILE A 525 -5.51 -22.79 -17.12
N VAL A 526 -5.71 -22.96 -18.44
CA VAL A 526 -5.28 -24.16 -19.18
C VAL A 526 -4.24 -23.85 -20.26
N GLY A 527 -4.05 -22.59 -20.60
CA GLY A 527 -2.99 -22.13 -21.50
C GLY A 527 -2.48 -20.75 -21.12
N LEU A 528 -1.16 -20.59 -21.10
CA LEU A 528 -0.48 -19.29 -21.04
C LEU A 528 0.15 -19.05 -22.40
N GLY A 529 -0.30 -18.02 -23.09
CA GLY A 529 0.16 -17.69 -24.45
C GLY A 529 1.25 -16.62 -24.44
N ARG A 530 1.12 -15.69 -25.38
CA ARG A 530 2.06 -14.59 -25.54
C ARG A 530 1.89 -13.58 -24.42
N SER A 531 3.01 -13.10 -23.89
CA SER A 531 3.12 -12.12 -22.84
C SER A 531 4.07 -11.00 -23.27
N ALA A 532 3.68 -9.77 -23.00
CA ALA A 532 4.40 -8.56 -23.37
C ALA A 532 4.20 -7.48 -22.30
N PRO A 533 5.00 -6.40 -22.29
CA PRO A 533 4.86 -5.34 -21.28
C PRO A 533 3.46 -4.71 -21.21
N TRP A 534 2.71 -4.69 -22.33
CA TRP A 534 1.39 -4.08 -22.41
C TRP A 534 0.24 -5.07 -22.61
N GLY A 535 0.47 -6.36 -22.36
CA GLY A 535 -0.62 -7.33 -22.34
C GLY A 535 -0.20 -8.79 -22.28
N ILE A 536 -1.18 -9.64 -22.06
CA ILE A 536 -1.02 -11.10 -22.02
C ILE A 536 -2.22 -11.79 -22.65
N GLU A 537 -1.97 -12.94 -23.28
CA GLU A 537 -2.99 -13.84 -23.79
C GLU A 537 -2.97 -15.16 -23.01
N GLY A 538 -4.15 -15.75 -22.82
CA GLY A 538 -4.30 -17.05 -22.21
C GLY A 538 -5.57 -17.76 -22.63
N THR A 539 -5.66 -19.04 -22.28
CA THR A 539 -6.85 -19.86 -22.46
C THR A 539 -7.35 -20.29 -21.10
N LEU A 540 -8.64 -20.04 -20.85
CA LEU A 540 -9.33 -20.38 -19.62
C LEU A 540 -10.35 -21.49 -19.92
N ARG A 541 -10.62 -22.34 -18.93
CA ARG A 541 -11.68 -23.35 -19.01
C ARG A 541 -12.83 -22.96 -18.11
N VAL A 542 -14.05 -23.05 -18.62
CA VAL A 542 -15.27 -22.90 -17.82
C VAL A 542 -15.41 -24.12 -16.91
N LEU A 543 -15.16 -23.94 -15.62
CA LEU A 543 -15.24 -25.01 -14.62
C LEU A 543 -16.66 -25.10 -14.02
N PRO A 544 -17.04 -26.26 -13.44
CA PRO A 544 -18.33 -26.39 -12.78
C PRO A 544 -18.44 -25.45 -11.58
N LEU A 545 -19.37 -24.49 -11.63
CA LEU A 545 -19.62 -23.54 -10.53
C LEU A 545 -20.08 -24.24 -9.25
N ARG A 546 -20.61 -25.47 -9.36
CA ARG A 546 -20.96 -26.32 -8.21
C ARG A 546 -19.78 -26.55 -7.26
N GLY A 547 -18.54 -26.52 -7.76
CA GLY A 547 -17.34 -26.63 -6.92
C GLY A 547 -17.17 -25.51 -5.89
N LEU A 548 -17.91 -24.40 -6.01
CA LEU A 548 -17.92 -23.30 -5.05
C LEU A 548 -19.14 -23.30 -4.12
N LEU A 549 -19.97 -24.35 -4.15
CA LEU A 549 -21.22 -24.45 -3.38
C LEU A 549 -21.25 -25.67 -2.49
N ARG A 550 -21.91 -25.55 -1.34
CA ARG A 550 -22.25 -26.70 -0.49
C ARG A 550 -23.27 -27.59 -1.20
N ASP A 551 -23.32 -28.88 -0.84
CA ASP A 551 -24.28 -29.84 -1.42
C ASP A 551 -25.76 -29.43 -1.26
N SER A 552 -26.08 -28.69 -0.21
CA SER A 552 -27.42 -28.17 0.07
C SER A 552 -27.78 -26.87 -0.66
N GLU A 553 -26.81 -26.18 -1.26
CA GLU A 553 -26.98 -24.84 -1.84
C GLU A 553 -27.43 -24.88 -3.31
N PRO A 554 -28.34 -23.98 -3.74
CA PRO A 554 -28.81 -23.94 -5.12
C PRO A 554 -27.78 -23.32 -6.07
N PRO A 555 -27.56 -23.89 -7.26
CA PRO A 555 -26.67 -23.33 -8.29
C PRO A 555 -27.35 -22.19 -9.07
N ALA A 556 -27.61 -21.08 -8.39
CA ALA A 556 -28.31 -19.90 -8.92
C ALA A 556 -27.35 -18.72 -9.12
N PHE A 557 -26.29 -18.96 -9.90
CA PHE A 557 -25.29 -17.96 -10.25
C PHE A 557 -25.79 -17.03 -11.37
N ARG A 558 -25.40 -15.75 -11.30
CA ARG A 558 -25.73 -14.74 -12.32
C ARG A 558 -24.53 -14.33 -13.17
N THR A 559 -23.33 -14.58 -12.68
CA THR A 559 -22.05 -14.41 -13.37
C THR A 559 -21.24 -15.72 -13.32
N ASP A 560 -20.06 -15.73 -13.93
CA ASP A 560 -19.08 -16.81 -13.75
C ASP A 560 -17.91 -16.30 -12.87
N PRO A 561 -18.00 -16.46 -11.54
CA PRO A 561 -16.96 -15.97 -10.63
C PRO A 561 -15.62 -16.71 -10.82
N ILE A 562 -15.62 -17.94 -11.34
CA ILE A 562 -14.39 -18.71 -11.57
C ILE A 562 -13.62 -18.13 -12.76
N VAL A 563 -14.30 -17.90 -13.90
CA VAL A 563 -13.65 -17.31 -15.08
C VAL A 563 -13.21 -15.87 -14.82
N LEU A 564 -14.04 -15.08 -14.13
CA LEU A 564 -13.65 -13.73 -13.72
C LEU A 564 -12.41 -13.76 -12.84
N ASP A 565 -12.31 -14.71 -11.91
CA ASP A 565 -11.14 -14.85 -11.04
C ASP A 565 -9.92 -15.31 -11.85
N ALA A 566 -10.10 -16.26 -12.77
CA ALA A 566 -9.06 -16.76 -13.64
C ALA A 566 -8.46 -15.70 -14.58
N PHE A 567 -9.25 -14.68 -14.97
CA PHE A 567 -8.73 -13.48 -15.62
C PHE A 567 -7.74 -12.74 -14.70
N THR A 568 -8.07 -12.55 -13.42
CA THR A 568 -7.15 -11.91 -12.45
C THR A 568 -5.92 -12.77 -12.18
N GLN A 569 -6.07 -14.10 -12.20
CA GLN A 569 -4.95 -15.03 -12.10
C GLN A 569 -4.01 -14.91 -13.31
N LEU A 570 -4.56 -14.78 -14.52
CA LEU A 570 -3.78 -14.55 -15.75
C LEU A 570 -3.06 -13.19 -15.70
N LEU A 571 -3.70 -12.15 -15.15
CA LEU A 571 -3.07 -10.86 -14.89
C LEU A 571 -1.91 -10.99 -13.88
N GLY A 572 -2.07 -11.79 -12.83
CA GLY A 572 -1.00 -12.15 -11.90
C GLY A 572 0.20 -12.83 -12.58
N CYS A 573 -0.07 -13.76 -13.51
CA CYS A 573 0.96 -14.39 -14.33
C CYS A 573 1.74 -13.38 -15.19
N TRP A 574 1.04 -12.41 -15.80
CA TRP A 574 1.67 -11.29 -16.49
C TRP A 574 2.57 -10.47 -15.55
N GLY A 575 2.06 -10.12 -14.37
CA GLY A 575 2.81 -9.36 -13.37
C GLY A 575 4.12 -10.06 -13.01
N MET A 576 4.06 -11.36 -12.74
CA MET A 576 5.26 -12.16 -12.46
C MET A 576 6.20 -12.28 -13.67
N ASP A 577 5.68 -12.45 -14.87
CA ASP A 577 6.48 -12.67 -16.08
C ASP A 577 7.16 -11.40 -16.60
N GLN A 578 6.51 -10.24 -16.48
CA GLN A 578 6.93 -8.98 -17.10
C GLN A 578 7.53 -7.97 -16.13
N LEU A 579 7.33 -8.11 -14.82
CA LEU A 579 7.75 -7.14 -13.83
C LEU A 579 8.85 -7.71 -12.91
N ASP A 580 9.96 -6.97 -12.79
CA ASP A 580 11.02 -7.30 -11.84
C ASP A 580 10.60 -6.99 -10.38
N GLU A 581 9.85 -5.89 -10.20
CA GLU A 581 9.31 -5.44 -8.92
C GLU A 581 7.81 -5.11 -9.03
N GLY A 582 7.09 -5.17 -7.91
CA GLY A 582 5.67 -4.82 -7.90
C GLY A 582 4.81 -5.83 -8.66
N HIS A 583 5.23 -7.10 -8.67
CA HIS A 583 4.59 -8.20 -9.41
C HIS A 583 3.53 -8.94 -8.60
N VAL A 584 3.43 -8.67 -7.29
CA VAL A 584 2.32 -9.12 -6.45
C VAL A 584 1.22 -8.07 -6.58
N ILE A 585 0.11 -8.45 -7.21
CA ILE A 585 -0.98 -7.54 -7.57
C ILE A 585 -2.31 -8.11 -7.13
N PHE A 586 -3.22 -7.25 -6.68
CA PHE A 586 -4.52 -7.69 -6.20
C PHE A 586 -5.65 -6.71 -6.55
N PRO A 587 -6.88 -7.20 -6.77
CA PRO A 587 -8.02 -6.39 -7.21
C PRO A 587 -8.39 -5.26 -6.25
N LEU A 588 -8.63 -4.08 -6.82
CA LEU A 588 -9.14 -2.91 -6.10
C LEU A 588 -10.52 -2.51 -6.61
N ARG A 589 -10.66 -2.30 -7.93
CA ARG A 589 -11.93 -1.86 -8.53
C ARG A 589 -12.03 -2.23 -9.99
N VAL A 590 -13.25 -2.17 -10.52
CA VAL A 590 -13.52 -2.25 -11.95
C VAL A 590 -14.57 -1.22 -12.35
N SER A 591 -14.36 -0.59 -13.50
CA SER A 591 -15.30 0.40 -14.03
C SER A 591 -16.51 -0.29 -14.64
N GLU A 592 -16.31 -1.31 -15.47
CA GLU A 592 -17.40 -2.12 -16.01
C GLU A 592 -16.96 -3.56 -16.32
N ILE A 593 -17.83 -4.53 -16.03
CA ILE A 593 -17.80 -5.89 -16.56
C ILE A 593 -19.10 -6.09 -17.34
N ALA A 594 -19.03 -6.22 -18.66
CA ALA A 594 -20.19 -6.43 -19.52
C ALA A 594 -20.29 -7.89 -19.97
N PHE A 595 -21.50 -8.45 -19.96
CA PHE A 595 -21.79 -9.84 -20.32
C PHE A 595 -22.58 -9.91 -21.63
N PHE A 596 -22.22 -10.84 -22.51
CA PHE A 596 -22.75 -10.94 -23.86
C PHE A 596 -23.18 -12.36 -24.21
N GLY A 597 -24.23 -12.47 -25.02
CA GLY A 597 -24.73 -13.74 -25.55
C GLY A 597 -25.05 -14.76 -24.46
N THR A 598 -24.90 -16.04 -24.82
CA THR A 598 -25.15 -17.18 -23.93
C THR A 598 -23.87 -17.64 -23.24
N ASP A 599 -23.99 -18.11 -22.00
CA ASP A 599 -22.87 -18.70 -21.29
C ASP A 599 -22.30 -19.92 -22.04
N PRO A 600 -20.97 -20.00 -22.22
CA PRO A 600 -20.34 -21.21 -22.69
C PRO A 600 -20.67 -22.40 -21.76
N PRO A 601 -20.78 -23.63 -22.31
CA PRO A 601 -21.04 -24.80 -21.49
C PRO A 601 -19.84 -25.15 -20.60
N GLU A 602 -20.08 -25.88 -19.52
CA GLU A 602 -19.01 -26.42 -18.67
C GLU A 602 -18.01 -27.24 -19.52
N GLY A 603 -16.71 -27.09 -19.21
CA GLY A 603 -15.62 -27.69 -19.96
C GLY A 603 -15.22 -26.94 -21.23
N ALA A 604 -15.99 -25.95 -21.68
CA ALA A 604 -15.60 -25.12 -22.81
C ALA A 604 -14.32 -24.33 -22.52
N GLU A 605 -13.49 -24.17 -23.53
CA GLU A 605 -12.32 -23.30 -23.49
C GLU A 605 -12.68 -21.93 -24.09
N VAL A 606 -12.30 -20.87 -23.38
CA VAL A 606 -12.49 -19.48 -23.77
C VAL A 606 -11.12 -18.80 -23.85
N SER A 607 -10.90 -17.96 -24.84
CA SER A 607 -9.69 -17.15 -24.90
C SER A 607 -9.83 -15.93 -24.00
N CYS A 608 -8.74 -15.52 -23.35
CA CYS A 608 -8.66 -14.29 -22.57
C CYS A 608 -7.50 -13.44 -23.08
N GLN A 609 -7.79 -12.19 -23.40
CA GLN A 609 -6.83 -11.21 -23.86
C GLN A 609 -6.86 -10.01 -22.92
N ILE A 610 -5.73 -9.71 -22.29
CA ILE A 610 -5.60 -8.61 -21.33
C ILE A 610 -4.70 -7.53 -21.91
N ALA A 611 -5.23 -6.33 -22.06
CA ALA A 611 -4.51 -5.14 -22.46
C ALA A 611 -4.18 -4.29 -21.22
N ILE A 612 -2.90 -4.09 -20.95
CA ILE A 612 -2.48 -3.15 -19.90
C ILE A 612 -2.64 -1.74 -20.45
N ARG A 613 -3.36 -0.89 -19.73
CA ARG A 613 -3.64 0.51 -20.11
C ARG A 613 -2.77 1.49 -19.36
N GLU A 614 -2.49 1.18 -18.10
CA GLU A 614 -1.72 2.04 -17.23
C GLU A 614 -0.93 1.20 -16.25
N GLN A 615 0.30 1.61 -16.01
CA GLN A 615 1.16 1.02 -15.00
C GLN A 615 1.88 2.14 -14.26
N SER A 616 1.59 2.27 -12.96
CA SER A 616 2.24 3.21 -12.05
C SER A 616 2.88 2.44 -10.88
N ARG A 617 3.50 3.14 -9.92
CA ARG A 617 4.11 2.49 -8.76
C ARG A 617 3.11 1.66 -7.96
N HIS A 618 1.87 2.09 -7.76
CA HIS A 618 0.95 1.37 -6.87
C HIS A 618 -0.25 0.76 -7.60
N LEU A 619 -0.39 1.01 -8.90
CA LEU A 619 -1.58 0.67 -9.66
C LEU A 619 -1.20 0.05 -10.99
N VAL A 620 -1.92 -0.99 -11.39
CA VAL A 620 -2.03 -1.40 -12.80
C VAL A 620 -3.49 -1.32 -13.21
N ARG A 621 -3.76 -0.72 -14.37
CA ARG A 621 -5.10 -0.64 -14.96
C ARG A 621 -5.13 -1.40 -16.27
N VAL A 622 -6.16 -2.23 -16.46
CA VAL A 622 -6.28 -3.12 -17.62
C VAL A 622 -7.68 -3.10 -18.19
N ASP A 623 -7.77 -3.45 -19.47
CA ASP A 623 -9.01 -3.91 -20.10
C ASP A 623 -8.80 -5.36 -20.54
N ALA A 624 -9.87 -6.16 -20.60
CA ALA A 624 -9.78 -7.52 -21.10
C ALA A 624 -11.03 -7.96 -21.85
N ASP A 625 -10.82 -8.81 -22.86
CA ASP A 625 -11.88 -9.52 -23.57
C ASP A 625 -11.73 -11.02 -23.30
N ILE A 626 -12.83 -11.65 -22.91
CA ILE A 626 -12.97 -13.10 -22.79
C ILE A 626 -13.91 -13.57 -23.88
N ALA A 627 -13.44 -14.38 -24.82
CA ALA A 627 -14.18 -14.77 -26.00
C ALA A 627 -14.43 -16.29 -26.05
N ALA A 628 -15.63 -16.66 -26.49
CA ALA A 628 -15.98 -18.06 -26.71
C ALA A 628 -15.28 -18.63 -27.96
N ALA A 629 -15.34 -19.95 -28.15
CA ALA A 629 -14.72 -20.65 -29.28
C ALA A 629 -15.16 -20.14 -30.68
N ASN A 630 -16.31 -19.46 -30.76
CA ASN A 630 -16.79 -18.82 -31.99
C ASN A 630 -16.13 -17.45 -32.28
N GLY A 631 -15.19 -17.00 -31.44
CA GLY A 631 -14.47 -15.73 -31.57
C GLY A 631 -15.26 -14.49 -31.13
N ARG A 632 -16.47 -14.66 -30.60
CA ARG A 632 -17.26 -13.55 -30.04
C ARG A 632 -16.99 -13.39 -28.55
N VAL A 633 -16.90 -12.14 -28.11
CA VAL A 633 -16.73 -11.75 -26.71
C VAL A 633 -17.94 -12.23 -25.91
N TRP A 634 -17.67 -12.96 -24.82
CA TRP A 634 -18.64 -13.35 -23.80
C TRP A 634 -18.59 -12.40 -22.60
N MET A 635 -17.40 -11.94 -22.22
CA MET A 635 -17.22 -10.92 -21.18
C MET A 635 -16.23 -9.86 -21.65
N ARG A 636 -16.56 -8.59 -21.42
CA ARG A 636 -15.65 -7.45 -21.59
C ARG A 636 -15.44 -6.75 -20.26
N ILE A 637 -14.19 -6.60 -19.86
CA ILE A 637 -13.77 -5.96 -18.62
C ILE A 637 -13.08 -4.65 -19.00
N ASN A 638 -13.61 -3.52 -18.52
CA ASN A 638 -13.08 -2.19 -18.80
C ASN A 638 -12.64 -1.49 -17.50
N GLY A 639 -11.44 -0.93 -17.53
CA GLY A 639 -10.90 -0.16 -16.41
C GLY A 639 -10.83 -0.96 -15.11
N TRP A 640 -10.36 -2.20 -15.20
CA TRP A 640 -10.01 -3.02 -14.04
C TRP A 640 -8.71 -2.51 -13.43
N GLU A 641 -8.64 -2.42 -12.10
CA GLU A 641 -7.50 -1.89 -11.37
C GLU A 641 -7.05 -2.83 -10.26
N ASP A 642 -5.75 -3.12 -10.26
CA ASP A 642 -5.07 -3.83 -9.18
C ASP A 642 -4.07 -2.94 -8.45
N TRP A 643 -3.98 -3.13 -7.13
CA TRP A 643 -2.91 -2.57 -6.31
C TRP A 643 -1.62 -3.39 -6.44
N ARG A 644 -0.47 -2.72 -6.53
CA ARG A 644 0.85 -3.36 -6.67
C ARG A 644 1.67 -3.32 -5.37
N PHE A 645 2.12 -4.49 -4.93
CA PHE A 645 2.96 -4.69 -3.74
C PHE A 645 4.44 -4.89 -4.12
N TYR A 646 5.32 -4.07 -3.54
CA TYR A 646 6.75 -4.02 -3.86
C TYR A 646 7.57 -4.82 -2.86
N TRP A 647 7.38 -6.13 -2.89
CA TRP A 647 8.12 -7.03 -2.01
C TRP A 647 9.39 -7.55 -2.68
N PRO A 648 10.46 -7.78 -1.91
CA PRO A 648 11.55 -8.63 -2.34
C PRO A 648 11.02 -9.98 -2.82
N VAL A 649 11.61 -10.53 -3.88
CA VAL A 649 11.20 -11.82 -4.48
C VAL A 649 11.12 -12.95 -3.44
N ARG A 650 12.05 -12.97 -2.49
CA ARG A 650 12.09 -13.95 -1.39
C ARG A 650 10.81 -13.97 -0.54
N CYS A 651 10.11 -12.85 -0.38
CA CYS A 651 8.89 -12.78 0.41
C CYS A 651 7.72 -13.49 -0.30
N ARG A 652 7.62 -13.33 -1.64
CA ARG A 652 6.67 -14.10 -2.45
C ARG A 652 7.02 -15.59 -2.40
N ASP A 653 8.28 -15.92 -2.61
CA ASP A 653 8.73 -17.33 -2.65
C ASP A 653 8.56 -18.01 -1.29
N HIS A 654 8.68 -17.26 -0.19
CA HIS A 654 8.35 -17.74 1.15
C HIS A 654 6.87 -18.13 1.27
N PHE A 655 5.92 -17.30 0.84
CA PHE A 655 4.51 -17.69 0.86
C PHE A 655 4.20 -18.89 -0.06
N ARG A 656 5.01 -19.12 -1.09
CA ARG A 656 4.89 -20.27 -1.99
C ARG A 656 5.41 -21.56 -1.36
N GLN A 657 6.57 -21.52 -0.70
CA GLN A 657 7.18 -22.68 -0.05
C GLN A 657 7.86 -22.26 1.27
N PRO A 658 7.08 -22.07 2.35
CA PRO A 658 7.58 -21.47 3.60
C PRO A 658 8.55 -22.38 4.38
N ASN A 659 8.61 -23.66 4.02
CA ASN A 659 9.62 -24.60 4.53
C ASN A 659 11.01 -24.42 3.90
N ARG A 660 11.11 -23.73 2.75
CA ARG A 660 12.33 -23.68 1.93
C ARG A 660 12.87 -22.28 1.69
N TRP A 661 11.99 -21.30 1.51
CA TRP A 661 12.37 -19.91 1.25
C TRP A 661 12.14 -19.06 2.49
N PHE A 662 13.00 -18.07 2.69
CA PHE A 662 13.04 -17.24 3.89
C PHE A 662 12.84 -15.76 3.55
N ILE A 663 12.09 -15.06 4.39
CA ILE A 663 11.89 -13.60 4.38
C ILE A 663 13.17 -12.92 4.87
N GLY A 664 13.76 -13.42 5.96
CA GLY A 664 14.96 -12.88 6.59
C GLY A 664 16.24 -13.29 5.87
N GLU A 665 17.28 -12.49 6.08
CA GLU A 665 18.63 -12.73 5.57
C GLU A 665 19.51 -13.35 6.66
N PRO A 666 20.49 -14.21 6.31
CA PRO A 666 21.41 -14.75 7.29
C PRO A 666 22.26 -13.64 7.89
N LEU A 667 22.33 -13.60 9.22
CA LEU A 667 23.14 -12.64 9.96
C LEU A 667 24.49 -13.27 10.30
N SER A 668 25.58 -12.68 9.81
CA SER A 668 26.93 -13.16 10.13
C SER A 668 27.24 -12.94 11.61
N LEU A 669 27.84 -13.92 12.27
CA LEU A 669 28.24 -13.86 13.68
C LEU A 669 29.78 -13.78 13.82
N PRO A 670 30.38 -12.59 13.73
CA PRO A 670 31.82 -12.39 13.93
C PRO A 670 32.35 -13.02 15.23
N GLY A 671 33.48 -13.73 15.15
CA GLY A 671 34.13 -14.27 16.35
C GLY A 671 33.44 -15.50 16.98
N LEU A 672 32.39 -16.05 16.36
CA LEU A 672 31.76 -17.29 16.80
C LEU A 672 32.42 -18.55 16.21
N SER A 673 33.09 -18.43 15.06
CA SER A 673 33.71 -19.55 14.33
C SER A 673 34.86 -20.27 15.04
N LEU A 674 35.29 -19.83 16.23
CA LEU A 674 36.53 -20.32 16.86
C LEU A 674 36.38 -20.98 18.24
N GLU A 675 35.22 -20.96 18.92
CA GLU A 675 35.20 -21.28 20.36
C GLU A 675 34.23 -22.37 20.84
N ALA A 676 33.25 -22.83 20.07
CA ALA A 676 32.40 -23.93 20.51
C ALA A 676 31.99 -24.78 19.31
N GLY A 677 32.19 -26.10 19.35
CA GLY A 677 31.68 -27.03 18.32
C GLY A 677 30.15 -27.12 18.27
N ARG A 678 29.43 -26.05 18.59
CA ARG A 678 27.97 -25.91 18.60
C ARG A 678 27.51 -25.34 17.26
N ALA A 679 26.51 -25.97 16.66
CA ALA A 679 25.90 -25.46 15.44
C ALA A 679 25.01 -24.25 15.78
N THR A 680 25.18 -23.14 15.06
CA THR A 680 24.44 -21.89 15.29
C THR A 680 24.03 -21.24 13.98
N GLN A 681 22.92 -20.51 14.02
CA GLN A 681 22.43 -19.69 12.91
C GLN A 681 21.79 -18.42 13.46
N ALA A 682 21.95 -17.30 12.76
CA ALA A 682 21.27 -16.06 13.09
C ALA A 682 20.60 -15.45 11.87
N VAL A 683 19.51 -14.73 12.13
CA VAL A 683 18.67 -14.12 11.09
C VAL A 683 18.49 -12.64 11.36
N TRP A 684 18.57 -11.85 10.28
CA TRP A 684 18.13 -10.47 10.19
C TRP A 684 16.83 -10.41 9.40
N LEU A 685 15.74 -10.07 10.07
CA LEU A 685 14.42 -9.97 9.49
C LEU A 685 13.99 -8.51 9.41
N GLU A 686 13.89 -7.99 8.20
CA GLU A 686 13.41 -6.63 7.90
C GLU A 686 12.28 -6.74 6.87
N PRO A 687 11.04 -7.04 7.31
CA PRO A 687 9.92 -7.25 6.42
C PRO A 687 9.50 -5.94 5.71
N PRO A 688 8.89 -6.02 4.51
CA PRO A 688 8.25 -4.86 3.90
C PRO A 688 7.20 -4.26 4.84
N ILE A 689 7.04 -2.92 4.81
CA ILE A 689 6.06 -2.21 5.65
C ILE A 689 4.63 -2.76 5.51
N ASP A 690 4.29 -3.30 4.34
CA ASP A 690 2.99 -3.91 4.08
C ASP A 690 2.68 -5.09 5.01
N PHE A 691 3.70 -5.80 5.51
CA PHE A 691 3.53 -6.95 6.43
C PHE A 691 3.13 -6.52 7.85
N GLY A 692 3.20 -5.22 8.16
CA GLY A 692 2.60 -4.65 9.38
C GLY A 692 1.14 -4.23 9.19
N ARG A 693 0.59 -4.25 7.97
CA ARG A 693 -0.83 -3.96 7.73
C ARG A 693 -1.69 -5.17 8.12
N PRO A 694 -2.93 -4.97 8.62
CA PRO A 694 -3.72 -6.05 9.21
C PRO A 694 -3.79 -7.33 8.38
N ILE A 695 -4.22 -7.25 7.11
CA ILE A 695 -4.38 -8.45 6.28
C ILE A 695 -3.07 -9.23 6.05
N TRP A 696 -1.95 -8.54 5.80
CA TRP A 696 -0.67 -9.23 5.54
C TRP A 696 0.03 -9.70 6.81
N ARG A 697 -0.19 -9.00 7.93
CA ARG A 697 0.17 -9.49 9.26
C ARG A 697 -0.54 -10.81 9.54
N ASP A 698 -1.85 -10.86 9.30
CA ASP A 698 -2.67 -12.05 9.53
C ASP A 698 -2.27 -13.21 8.61
N VAL A 699 -1.98 -12.93 7.32
CA VAL A 699 -1.46 -13.95 6.38
C VAL A 699 -0.12 -14.50 6.87
N LEU A 700 0.80 -13.62 7.27
CA LEU A 700 2.11 -14.03 7.78
C LEU A 700 1.96 -14.86 9.05
N GLU A 701 1.16 -14.42 10.02
CA GLU A 701 0.85 -15.17 11.24
C GLU A 701 0.25 -16.55 10.92
N TRP A 702 -0.70 -16.61 10.00
CA TRP A 702 -1.37 -17.86 9.60
C TRP A 702 -0.42 -18.89 9.00
N VAL A 703 0.53 -18.44 8.18
CA VAL A 703 1.56 -19.25 7.54
C VAL A 703 2.63 -19.70 8.53
N GLN A 704 2.91 -18.85 9.53
CA GLN A 704 4.06 -19.03 10.42
C GLN A 704 3.72 -19.82 11.68
N PHE A 705 2.54 -19.65 12.27
CA PHE A 705 2.23 -20.18 13.60
C PHE A 705 1.44 -21.49 13.56
N GLY A 706 1.73 -22.39 14.50
CA GLY A 706 0.89 -23.57 14.76
C GLY A 706 -0.50 -23.18 15.28
N SER A 707 -1.42 -24.13 15.43
CA SER A 707 -2.72 -23.88 16.09
C SER A 707 -2.53 -23.34 17.51
N GLU A 708 -1.66 -23.99 18.30
CA GLU A 708 -1.35 -23.63 19.68
C GLU A 708 -0.84 -22.18 19.82
N GLU A 709 0.06 -21.73 18.92
CA GLU A 709 0.61 -20.38 18.96
C GLU A 709 -0.42 -19.31 18.57
N ARG A 710 -1.31 -19.61 17.62
CA ARG A 710 -2.37 -18.67 17.23
C ARG A 710 -3.40 -18.50 18.33
N GLU A 711 -3.78 -19.58 19.02
CA GLU A 711 -4.66 -19.50 20.19
C GLU A 711 -4.03 -18.63 21.28
N ALA A 712 -2.75 -18.84 21.59
CA ALA A 712 -2.03 -18.00 22.55
C ALA A 712 -1.93 -16.53 22.12
N SER A 713 -1.73 -16.27 20.82
CA SER A 713 -1.67 -14.92 20.23
C SER A 713 -3.00 -14.17 20.40
N LEU A 714 -4.15 -14.85 20.23
CA LEU A 714 -5.48 -14.27 20.37
C LEU A 714 -5.83 -13.87 21.83
N ASP A 715 -5.29 -14.59 22.81
CA ASP A 715 -5.53 -14.31 24.24
C ASP A 715 -4.72 -13.10 24.75
N GLU A 716 -3.65 -12.71 24.05
CA GLU A 716 -2.78 -11.62 24.44
C GLU A 716 -3.33 -10.26 23.98
N ARG A 717 -3.79 -9.43 24.92
CA ARG A 717 -4.17 -8.04 24.65
C ARG A 717 -2.94 -7.18 24.34
N ARG A 718 -2.56 -7.12 23.07
CA ARG A 718 -1.45 -6.30 22.55
C ARG A 718 -1.97 -5.15 21.69
N SER A 719 -1.19 -4.07 21.62
CA SER A 719 -1.36 -3.08 20.56
C SER A 719 -0.96 -3.70 19.20
N ASP A 720 -1.43 -3.10 18.10
CA ASP A 720 -1.11 -3.58 16.74
C ASP A 720 0.40 -3.60 16.45
N LEU A 721 1.13 -2.62 16.99
CA LEU A 721 2.59 -2.54 16.87
C LEU A 721 3.27 -3.69 17.65
N GLU A 722 2.86 -3.92 18.90
CA GLU A 722 3.40 -5.01 19.71
C GLU A 722 3.09 -6.38 19.11
N ALA A 723 1.89 -6.58 18.57
CA ALA A 723 1.51 -7.81 17.87
C ALA A 723 2.40 -8.03 16.64
N THR A 724 2.61 -6.99 15.84
CA THR A 724 3.48 -7.03 14.64
C THR A 724 4.93 -7.35 15.00
N LEU A 725 5.48 -6.66 16.00
CA LEU A 725 6.85 -6.87 16.45
C LEU A 725 7.04 -8.26 17.07
N ASN A 726 6.07 -8.76 17.84
CA ASN A 726 6.12 -10.12 18.37
C ASN A 726 6.09 -11.17 17.26
N LEU A 727 5.22 -10.99 16.27
CA LEU A 727 5.16 -11.86 15.10
C LEU A 727 6.53 -11.91 14.40
N TRP A 728 7.15 -10.76 14.13
CA TRP A 728 8.45 -10.71 13.46
C TRP A 728 9.57 -11.37 14.27
N GLY A 729 9.61 -11.19 15.60
CA GLY A 729 10.56 -11.89 16.46
C GLY A 729 10.45 -13.40 16.36
N ARG A 730 9.21 -13.92 16.41
CA ARG A 730 8.93 -15.37 16.28
C ARG A 730 9.26 -15.90 14.88
N VAL A 731 8.95 -15.15 13.82
CA VAL A 731 9.33 -15.51 12.44
C VAL A 731 10.86 -15.60 12.32
N ALA A 732 11.60 -14.60 12.82
CA ALA A 732 13.06 -14.63 12.80
C ALA A 732 13.63 -15.84 13.54
N ALA A 733 13.06 -16.19 14.71
CA ALA A 733 13.47 -17.35 15.49
C ALA A 733 13.24 -18.67 14.75
N LYS A 734 12.06 -18.86 14.14
CA LYS A 734 11.75 -20.05 13.35
C LYS A 734 12.64 -20.16 12.11
N GLU A 735 12.88 -19.06 11.41
CA GLU A 735 13.79 -19.05 10.25
C GLU A 735 15.24 -19.38 10.65
N ALA A 736 15.73 -18.85 11.78
CA ALA A 736 17.05 -19.18 12.30
C ALA A 736 17.16 -20.69 12.57
N THR A 737 16.12 -21.29 13.14
CA THR A 737 16.04 -22.74 13.32
C THR A 737 15.97 -23.51 12.01
N GLN A 738 15.11 -23.12 11.06
CA GLN A 738 15.01 -23.80 9.76
C GLN A 738 16.36 -23.80 9.03
N ARG A 739 17.06 -22.66 9.01
CA ARG A 739 18.42 -22.54 8.44
C ARG A 739 19.42 -23.47 9.16
N LEU A 740 19.36 -23.52 10.48
CA LEU A 740 20.25 -24.37 11.29
C LEU A 740 20.11 -25.85 10.96
N LEU A 741 18.87 -26.31 10.74
CA LEU A 741 18.57 -27.68 10.35
C LEU A 741 19.03 -27.98 8.91
N LEU A 742 18.79 -27.05 7.98
CA LEU A 742 19.23 -27.18 6.59
C LEU A 742 20.76 -27.29 6.47
N ASP A 743 21.51 -26.49 7.22
CA ASP A 743 22.97 -26.55 7.25
C ASP A 743 23.52 -27.89 7.75
N ARG A 744 22.72 -28.62 8.54
CA ARG A 744 23.02 -29.98 9.00
C ARG A 744 22.58 -31.07 8.02
N GLY A 745 21.95 -30.69 6.91
CA GLY A 745 21.41 -31.61 5.92
C GLY A 745 20.10 -32.27 6.35
N GLU A 746 19.38 -31.70 7.33
CA GLU A 746 18.03 -32.16 7.67
C GLU A 746 17.01 -31.72 6.61
N PRO A 747 15.89 -32.45 6.45
CA PRO A 747 14.85 -32.09 5.49
C PRO A 747 14.20 -30.73 5.83
N PRO A 748 13.73 -29.97 4.82
CA PRO A 748 13.01 -28.72 5.05
C PRO A 748 11.76 -28.92 5.93
N VAL A 749 11.59 -28.09 6.96
CA VAL A 749 10.47 -28.15 7.90
C VAL A 749 9.60 -26.90 7.74
N TYR A 750 8.28 -27.05 7.80
CA TYR A 750 7.36 -25.92 7.76
C TYR A 750 7.38 -25.13 9.07
N PRO A 751 7.31 -23.79 9.04
CA PRO A 751 7.33 -22.98 10.26
C PRO A 751 6.09 -23.25 11.14
N ALA A 752 4.94 -23.57 10.53
CA ALA A 752 3.72 -23.92 11.25
C ALA A 752 3.81 -25.25 12.03
N ASP A 753 4.79 -26.10 11.73
CA ASP A 753 5.05 -27.39 12.40
C ASP A 753 6.07 -27.25 13.55
N LEU A 754 6.56 -26.03 13.78
CA LEU A 754 7.47 -25.65 14.86
C LEU A 754 6.71 -24.76 15.84
N THR A 755 6.87 -25.00 17.14
CA THR A 755 6.32 -24.14 18.20
C THR A 755 7.44 -23.62 19.08
N ILE A 756 7.40 -22.32 19.40
CA ILE A 756 8.33 -21.73 20.37
C ILE A 756 7.79 -21.94 21.78
N GLU A 757 8.51 -22.70 22.60
CA GLU A 757 8.25 -22.88 24.02
C GLU A 757 9.08 -21.91 24.85
N THR A 758 8.47 -21.35 25.89
CA THR A 758 9.16 -20.48 26.85
C THR A 758 9.22 -21.18 28.20
N ASP A 759 10.41 -21.31 28.78
CA ASP A 759 10.59 -21.88 30.10
C ASP A 759 10.32 -20.85 31.22
N PRO A 760 10.21 -21.27 32.50
CA PRO A 760 9.91 -20.36 33.62
C PRO A 760 10.95 -19.27 33.85
N HIS A 761 12.13 -19.39 33.24
CA HIS A 761 13.22 -18.41 33.30
C HIS A 761 13.25 -17.56 32.02
N GLY A 762 12.24 -17.59 31.16
CA GLY A 762 12.19 -16.77 29.94
C GLY A 762 13.08 -17.26 28.80
N GLY A 763 13.73 -18.42 28.93
CA GLY A 763 14.48 -19.02 27.82
C GLY A 763 13.55 -19.64 26.79
N HIS A 764 13.88 -19.54 25.50
CA HIS A 764 13.07 -20.08 24.42
C HIS A 764 13.71 -21.30 23.76
N SER A 765 12.89 -22.29 23.40
CA SER A 765 13.30 -23.46 22.63
C SER A 765 12.27 -23.84 21.58
N ILE A 766 12.70 -24.55 20.54
CA ILE A 766 11.81 -25.02 19.47
C ILE A 766 11.36 -26.44 19.77
N ARG A 767 10.04 -26.63 19.92
CA ARG A 767 9.41 -27.94 19.88
C ARG A 767 8.97 -28.25 18.44
N PHE A 768 9.29 -29.46 18.01
CA PHE A 768 8.80 -30.02 16.74
C PHE A 768 7.48 -30.71 17.00
N LEU A 769 6.40 -30.26 16.37
CA LEU A 769 5.08 -30.85 16.56
C LEU A 769 5.01 -32.30 16.05
N GLY A 770 5.77 -32.61 14.99
CA GLY A 770 5.86 -33.96 14.41
C GLY A 770 6.76 -34.93 15.17
N ASP A 771 7.65 -34.43 16.02
CA ASP A 771 8.50 -35.25 16.89
C ASP A 771 8.67 -34.59 18.27
N PRO A 772 7.63 -34.63 19.13
CA PRO A 772 7.69 -34.01 20.44
C PRO A 772 8.73 -34.66 21.36
N ALA A 773 9.17 -35.89 21.09
CA ALA A 773 10.16 -36.60 21.89
C ALA A 773 11.61 -36.24 21.53
N ARG A 774 11.82 -35.43 20.48
CA ARG A 774 13.14 -34.95 20.06
C ARG A 774 13.88 -34.29 21.21
N ILE A 775 15.09 -34.80 21.50
CA ILE A 775 15.93 -34.36 22.63
C ILE A 775 16.87 -33.23 22.21
N ASP A 776 17.39 -33.25 20.98
CA ASP A 776 18.28 -32.24 20.40
C ASP A 776 17.49 -31.01 19.90
N ARG A 777 16.72 -30.39 20.80
CA ARG A 777 15.93 -29.20 20.46
C ARG A 777 16.81 -27.96 20.35
N PRO A 778 16.69 -27.17 19.27
CA PRO A 778 17.32 -25.86 19.19
C PRO A 778 16.77 -24.93 20.27
N VAL A 779 17.67 -24.27 20.99
CA VAL A 779 17.34 -23.11 21.82
C VAL A 779 17.45 -21.84 20.98
N VAL A 780 16.57 -20.88 21.21
CA VAL A 780 16.50 -19.65 20.41
C VAL A 780 16.47 -18.42 21.30
N ALA A 781 17.03 -17.33 20.81
CA ALA A 781 16.86 -15.99 21.35
C ALA A 781 16.37 -15.08 20.23
N MET A 782 15.50 -14.13 20.55
CA MET A 782 14.97 -13.17 19.59
C MET A 782 14.89 -11.77 20.21
N ALA A 783 15.08 -10.75 19.39
CA ALA A 783 14.93 -9.36 19.78
C ALA A 783 14.39 -8.55 18.60
N GLN A 784 13.63 -7.51 18.90
CA GLN A 784 12.97 -6.69 17.88
C GLN A 784 12.91 -5.23 18.32
N THR A 785 13.00 -4.34 17.34
CA THR A 785 12.68 -2.90 17.46
C THR A 785 11.87 -2.50 16.23
N GLU A 786 11.46 -1.23 16.13
CA GLU A 786 10.65 -0.75 15.01
C GLU A 786 11.34 -1.06 13.66
N GLY A 787 10.64 -1.78 12.78
CA GLY A 787 11.13 -2.12 11.43
C GLY A 787 12.04 -3.35 11.32
N VAL A 788 12.52 -3.94 12.44
CA VAL A 788 13.49 -5.06 12.37
C VAL A 788 13.37 -6.05 13.53
N ALA A 789 13.56 -7.32 13.23
CA ALA A 789 13.76 -8.40 14.20
C ALA A 789 15.05 -9.17 13.91
N VAL A 790 15.70 -9.64 14.96
CA VAL A 790 16.87 -10.52 14.89
C VAL A 790 16.65 -11.74 15.77
N ALA A 791 17.19 -12.88 15.35
CA ALA A 791 17.18 -14.08 16.16
C ALA A 791 18.46 -14.90 16.03
N LEU A 792 18.75 -15.69 17.06
CA LEU A 792 19.87 -16.61 17.16
C LEU A 792 19.34 -17.98 17.59
N ALA A 793 19.62 -19.02 16.79
CA ALA A 793 19.34 -20.42 17.09
C ALA A 793 20.65 -21.16 17.38
N VAL A 794 20.63 -22.01 18.41
CA VAL A 794 21.77 -22.83 18.85
C VAL A 794 21.29 -24.26 19.06
N LEU A 795 21.96 -25.23 18.43
CA LEU A 795 21.64 -26.65 18.62
C LEU A 795 22.40 -27.23 19.82
N ASP A 796 22.00 -26.78 21.01
CA ASP A 796 22.47 -27.29 22.29
C ASP A 796 21.41 -26.95 23.35
N PRO A 797 20.65 -27.95 23.85
CA PRO A 797 19.59 -27.73 24.84
C PRO A 797 20.07 -27.11 26.17
N GLU A 798 21.37 -27.21 26.47
CA GLU A 798 21.98 -26.63 27.67
C GLU A 798 22.51 -25.21 27.45
N SER A 799 22.49 -24.72 26.21
CA SER A 799 22.87 -23.34 25.90
C SER A 799 21.77 -22.35 26.29
N ARG A 800 22.20 -21.10 26.53
CA ARG A 800 21.31 -19.97 26.84
C ARG A 800 21.65 -18.79 25.93
N PRO A 801 21.28 -18.84 24.65
CA PRO A 801 21.57 -17.74 23.76
C PRO A 801 20.88 -16.47 24.25
N GLY A 802 21.54 -15.34 24.04
CA GLY A 802 20.98 -14.02 24.25
C GLY A 802 21.26 -13.17 23.03
N ILE A 803 20.27 -12.42 22.58
CA ILE A 803 20.40 -11.45 21.50
C ILE A 803 19.64 -10.17 21.87
N ALA A 804 20.15 -9.02 21.45
CA ALA A 804 19.49 -7.73 21.62
C ALA A 804 19.77 -6.84 20.40
N ILE A 805 18.84 -5.95 20.08
CA ILE A 805 18.95 -4.95 19.02
C ILE A 805 18.36 -3.62 19.50
N GLN A 806 18.93 -2.52 19.04
CA GLN A 806 18.36 -1.17 19.19
C GLN A 806 18.69 -0.31 17.98
N ALA A 807 17.86 0.69 17.68
CA ALA A 807 18.22 1.75 16.74
C ALA A 807 19.26 2.69 17.37
N LEU A 808 20.17 3.24 16.56
CA LEU A 808 21.18 4.20 17.01
C LEU A 808 20.59 5.51 17.53
N GLU A 809 19.40 5.87 17.05
CA GLU A 809 18.68 7.08 17.45
C GLU A 809 17.95 6.93 18.80
N GLU A 810 17.79 5.70 19.30
CA GLU A 810 17.23 5.47 20.63
C GLU A 810 18.20 6.00 21.70
N SER A 811 17.70 6.85 22.62
CA SER A 811 18.52 7.44 23.67
C SER A 811 19.11 6.34 24.58
N ALA A 812 20.39 6.07 24.45
CA ALA A 812 21.11 5.17 25.34
C ALA A 812 21.36 5.88 26.69
N SER A 813 20.51 5.64 27.68
CA SER A 813 20.74 6.10 29.05
C SER A 813 21.70 5.16 29.77
N ASP A 814 22.98 5.17 29.40
CA ASP A 814 24.03 4.57 30.24
C ASP A 814 24.90 5.72 30.76
N ALA A 815 24.51 6.23 31.93
CA ALA A 815 25.18 7.33 32.62
C ALA A 815 26.44 6.88 33.40
N GLU A 816 26.79 5.58 33.40
CA GLU A 816 27.79 5.06 34.35
C GLU A 816 28.64 3.91 33.79
N SER A 817 29.53 4.19 32.82
CA SER A 817 30.67 3.28 32.60
C SER A 817 31.97 4.04 32.41
N PRO A 818 32.91 3.98 33.38
CA PRO A 818 34.28 4.51 33.24
C PRO A 818 35.06 3.90 32.06
N ALA A 819 34.52 2.85 31.43
CA ALA A 819 35.06 2.26 30.21
C ALA A 819 34.86 3.16 28.97
N LEU A 820 33.80 3.99 28.95
CA LEU A 820 33.55 4.95 27.85
C LEU A 820 34.61 6.05 27.80
N ASP A 821 35.14 6.49 28.95
CA ASP A 821 36.22 7.50 29.03
C ASP A 821 37.53 7.03 28.36
N ARG A 822 37.67 5.71 28.13
CA ARG A 822 38.84 5.10 27.47
C ARG A 822 38.64 4.84 25.99
N ILE A 823 37.41 5.01 25.48
CA ILE A 823 37.01 4.72 24.10
C ILE A 823 36.88 6.05 23.36
N THR A 824 37.88 6.37 22.53
CA THR A 824 37.99 7.42 21.48
C THR A 824 37.23 8.77 21.65
N ASN A 825 37.91 9.89 21.44
CA ASN A 825 37.38 11.27 21.57
C ASN A 825 36.43 11.76 20.43
N GLU A 826 35.87 10.88 19.61
CA GLU A 826 34.96 11.27 18.51
C GLU A 826 33.49 11.07 18.92
N ASP A 827 32.71 12.17 19.00
CA ASP A 827 31.32 12.17 19.51
C ASP A 827 30.39 11.15 18.84
N VAL A 828 30.53 10.95 17.51
CA VAL A 828 29.71 9.99 16.74
C VAL A 828 30.03 8.56 17.15
N ARG A 829 31.31 8.25 17.36
CA ARG A 829 31.79 6.93 17.74
C ARG A 829 31.43 6.61 19.19
N GLN A 830 31.43 7.61 20.07
CA GLN A 830 30.93 7.45 21.44
C GLN A 830 29.45 7.10 21.50
N SER A 831 28.60 7.74 20.69
CA SER A 831 27.17 7.44 20.65
C SER A 831 26.89 6.01 20.18
N GLU A 832 27.60 5.54 19.14
CA GLU A 832 27.51 4.13 18.72
C GLU A 832 27.96 3.16 19.82
N TRP A 833 29.08 3.45 20.50
CA TRP A 833 29.57 2.57 21.56
C TRP A 833 28.67 2.55 22.80
N LYS A 834 27.99 3.65 23.13
CA LYS A 834 26.93 3.64 24.15
C LYS A 834 25.82 2.67 23.79
N ALA A 835 25.33 2.73 22.54
CA ALA A 835 24.33 1.78 22.04
C ALA A 835 24.85 0.33 22.09
N ARG A 836 26.12 0.08 21.72
CA ARG A 836 26.75 -1.25 21.80
C ARG A 836 26.79 -1.80 23.22
N LEU A 837 27.14 -0.98 24.20
CA LEU A 837 27.18 -1.40 25.60
C LEU A 837 25.78 -1.70 26.14
N VAL A 838 24.78 -0.88 25.80
CA VAL A 838 23.37 -1.14 26.17
C VAL A 838 22.88 -2.45 25.55
N CYS A 839 23.12 -2.66 24.25
CA CYS A 839 22.81 -3.93 23.59
C CYS A 839 23.54 -5.11 24.25
N ALA A 840 24.82 -4.97 24.59
CA ALA A 840 25.58 -6.04 25.23
C ALA A 840 24.97 -6.46 26.57
N LYS A 841 24.62 -5.49 27.42
CA LYS A 841 23.93 -5.73 28.69
C LYS A 841 22.58 -6.40 28.48
N ASN A 842 21.80 -5.93 27.51
CA ASN A 842 20.48 -6.49 27.20
C ASN A 842 20.59 -7.92 26.65
N ALA A 843 21.56 -8.22 25.79
CA ALA A 843 21.78 -9.56 25.26
C ALA A 843 22.14 -10.54 26.39
N LEU A 844 23.03 -10.13 27.31
CA LEU A 844 23.37 -10.95 28.47
C LEU A 844 22.18 -11.09 29.44
N ARG A 845 21.39 -10.04 29.64
CA ARG A 845 20.16 -10.08 30.43
C ARG A 845 19.18 -11.12 29.88
N ASN A 846 18.97 -11.11 28.58
CA ASN A 846 18.11 -12.09 27.88
C ASN A 846 18.67 -13.52 28.02
N SER A 847 19.98 -13.71 27.88
CA SER A 847 20.64 -15.01 28.10
C SER A 847 20.42 -15.55 29.52
N LEU A 848 20.47 -14.68 30.53
CA LEU A 848 20.25 -15.05 31.93
C LEU A 848 18.77 -15.19 32.33
N GLY A 849 17.84 -14.91 31.42
CA GLY A 849 16.41 -15.01 31.71
C GLY A 849 15.85 -13.90 32.60
N LEU A 850 16.57 -12.78 32.69
CA LEU A 850 16.22 -11.67 33.57
C LEU A 850 15.24 -10.73 32.86
N SER A 851 14.12 -10.43 33.51
CA SER A 851 13.15 -9.46 32.98
C SER A 851 13.67 -8.03 33.11
N ARG A 852 13.15 -7.11 32.27
CA ARG A 852 13.46 -5.67 32.40
C ARG A 852 13.04 -5.07 33.74
N ALA A 853 12.10 -5.68 34.46
CA ALA A 853 11.62 -5.22 35.77
C ALA A 853 12.54 -5.64 36.92
N GLU A 854 13.42 -6.62 36.71
CA GLU A 854 14.36 -7.08 37.71
C GLU A 854 15.56 -6.13 37.81
N THR A 855 15.55 -5.32 38.87
CA THR A 855 16.57 -4.29 39.15
C THR A 855 17.59 -4.72 40.21
N TRP A 856 17.45 -5.93 40.75
CA TRP A 856 18.33 -6.46 41.81
C TRP A 856 19.73 -6.80 41.31
N CYS A 857 19.93 -6.90 40.00
CA CYS A 857 21.22 -7.07 39.36
C CYS A 857 21.41 -6.10 38.19
N ASP A 858 22.67 -5.77 37.93
CA ASP A 858 23.13 -4.97 36.80
C ASP A 858 24.46 -5.55 36.29
N PHE A 859 25.01 -4.98 35.23
CA PHE A 859 26.25 -5.47 34.62
C PHE A 859 27.30 -4.37 34.54
N ASP A 860 28.46 -4.62 35.12
CA ASP A 860 29.63 -3.76 34.96
C ASP A 860 30.45 -4.17 33.74
N VAL A 861 30.98 -3.20 33.01
CA VAL A 861 31.86 -3.43 31.86
C VAL A 861 33.31 -3.57 32.35
N SER A 862 33.86 -4.77 32.27
CA SER A 862 35.22 -5.07 32.71
C SER A 862 36.27 -4.79 31.64
N ARG A 863 35.95 -5.08 30.37
CA ARG A 863 36.83 -4.89 29.21
C ARG A 863 36.00 -4.72 27.93
N VAL A 864 36.51 -3.89 27.02
CA VAL A 864 36.00 -3.73 25.64
C VAL A 864 37.16 -3.94 24.67
N ASP A 865 36.92 -4.67 23.59
CA ASP A 865 37.80 -4.75 22.43
C ASP A 865 37.10 -4.09 21.24
N GLU A 866 37.57 -2.90 20.86
CA GLU A 866 36.94 -2.13 19.79
C GLU A 866 37.08 -2.79 18.41
N SER A 867 38.14 -3.58 18.20
CA SER A 867 38.46 -4.14 16.90
C SER A 867 37.60 -5.36 16.58
N SER A 868 37.32 -6.18 17.59
CA SER A 868 36.47 -7.36 17.47
C SER A 868 35.00 -7.09 17.80
N GLY A 869 34.70 -5.97 18.47
CA GLY A 869 33.35 -5.65 18.97
C GLY A 869 33.00 -6.38 20.27
N GLU A 870 33.97 -7.02 20.92
CA GLU A 870 33.75 -7.82 22.14
C GLU A 870 33.66 -6.95 23.39
N VAL A 871 32.70 -7.30 24.25
CA VAL A 871 32.43 -6.67 25.53
C VAL A 871 32.39 -7.76 26.59
N PHE A 872 33.17 -7.57 27.66
CA PHE A 872 33.25 -8.49 28.78
C PHE A 872 32.51 -7.89 29.98
N LEU A 873 31.42 -8.54 30.39
CA LEU A 873 30.51 -8.07 31.43
C LEU A 873 30.63 -8.89 32.72
N THR A 874 30.59 -8.25 33.87
CA THR A 874 30.54 -8.90 35.19
C THR A 874 29.23 -8.57 35.89
N LEU A 875 28.58 -9.57 36.48
CA LEU A 875 27.33 -9.37 37.22
C LEU A 875 27.59 -8.55 38.50
N ARG A 876 26.83 -7.48 38.70
CA ARG A 876 26.80 -6.65 39.91
C ARG A 876 25.46 -6.82 40.61
N SER A 877 25.48 -7.05 41.93
CA SER A 877 24.26 -7.04 42.74
C SER A 877 23.97 -5.62 43.23
N ASN A 878 22.72 -5.18 43.09
CA ASN A 878 22.25 -3.87 43.56
C ASN A 878 21.66 -3.93 44.99
N THR A 879 21.64 -5.09 45.65
CA THR A 879 21.11 -5.24 47.01
C THR A 879 22.22 -5.22 48.06
N THR A 880 22.11 -4.29 49.02
CA THR A 880 23.05 -4.11 50.15
C THR A 880 23.08 -5.25 51.17
N THR A 881 22.31 -6.32 50.97
CA THR A 881 22.11 -7.42 51.94
C THR A 881 22.88 -8.71 51.65
N THR A 882 23.61 -8.82 50.53
CA THR A 882 24.52 -9.95 50.35
C THR A 882 25.94 -9.60 50.78
N ASN A 883 26.28 -10.02 52.00
CA ASN A 883 27.66 -10.07 52.48
C ASN A 883 28.42 -11.17 51.70
N ARG A 884 28.82 -10.88 50.46
CA ARG A 884 29.69 -11.73 49.63
C ARG A 884 30.94 -10.95 49.21
N ALA A 885 31.77 -10.56 50.18
CA ALA A 885 33.11 -10.03 49.93
C ALA A 885 34.09 -11.06 49.28
N GLN A 886 33.61 -12.20 48.78
CA GLN A 886 34.40 -13.29 48.21
C GLN A 886 33.87 -13.84 46.87
N TRP A 887 32.80 -13.28 46.30
CA TRP A 887 32.29 -13.76 45.00
C TRP A 887 32.68 -12.78 43.89
N GLN A 888 33.67 -13.16 43.08
CA GLN A 888 34.00 -12.49 41.82
C GLN A 888 33.42 -13.34 40.68
N PRO A 889 32.24 -12.98 40.12
CA PRO A 889 31.71 -13.71 38.98
C PRO A 889 32.67 -13.60 37.79
N PRO A 890 32.82 -14.66 36.98
CA PRO A 890 33.63 -14.59 35.76
C PRO A 890 33.07 -13.53 34.81
N ALA A 891 33.96 -12.87 34.08
CA ALA A 891 33.54 -11.94 33.04
C ALA A 891 32.95 -12.74 31.86
N ILE A 892 31.72 -12.41 31.48
CA ILE A 892 30.98 -13.07 30.41
C ILE A 892 31.20 -12.29 29.12
N ARG A 893 31.61 -13.00 28.07
CA ARG A 893 31.82 -12.44 26.74
C ARG A 893 30.48 -12.22 26.03
N VAL A 894 30.31 -11.02 25.50
CA VAL A 894 29.21 -10.62 24.60
C VAL A 894 29.84 -9.95 23.39
N VAL A 895 29.37 -10.28 22.19
CA VAL A 895 29.87 -9.65 20.96
C VAL A 895 28.83 -8.66 20.48
N THR A 896 29.29 -7.52 19.96
CA THR A 896 28.44 -6.45 19.43
C THR A 896 28.79 -6.16 17.98
N ALA A 897 27.79 -5.83 17.19
CA ALA A 897 27.96 -5.44 15.80
C ALA A 897 26.98 -4.32 15.43
N ARG A 898 27.26 -3.67 14.30
CA ARG A 898 26.40 -2.66 13.71
C ARG A 898 26.03 -3.10 12.31
N THR A 899 24.75 -2.99 11.98
CA THR A 899 24.22 -3.20 10.64
C THR A 899 23.29 -2.03 10.34
N LYS A 900 23.58 -1.27 9.28
CA LYS A 900 22.84 -0.04 8.94
C LYS A 900 22.80 0.94 10.14
N ASP A 901 21.60 1.32 10.57
CA ASP A 901 21.34 2.27 11.66
C ASP A 901 21.00 1.58 12.98
N TYR A 902 21.30 0.29 13.09
CA TYR A 902 21.04 -0.51 14.28
C TYR A 902 22.33 -1.10 14.85
N VAL A 903 22.33 -1.18 16.17
CA VAL A 903 23.33 -1.92 16.93
C VAL A 903 22.67 -3.15 17.51
N TRP A 904 23.39 -4.26 17.50
CA TRP A 904 22.92 -5.51 18.05
C TRP A 904 24.06 -6.24 18.74
N ALA A 905 23.71 -7.13 19.66
CA ALA A 905 24.66 -7.87 20.46
C ALA A 905 24.15 -9.28 20.71
N TRP A 906 25.08 -10.22 20.92
CA TRP A 906 24.74 -11.61 21.18
C TRP A 906 25.75 -12.32 22.07
N THR A 907 25.27 -13.39 22.70
CA THR A 907 26.07 -14.39 23.42
C THR A 907 25.39 -15.74 23.29
N VAL A 908 26.16 -16.84 23.34
CA VAL A 908 25.60 -18.20 23.25
C VAL A 908 25.27 -18.77 24.63
N GLY A 909 25.97 -18.33 25.69
CA GLY A 909 25.74 -18.65 27.10
C GLY A 909 25.71 -20.15 27.44
N ASP A 910 26.26 -20.53 28.58
CA ASP A 910 25.94 -21.85 29.18
C ASP A 910 24.84 -21.66 30.22
N ARG A 911 23.98 -22.67 30.42
CA ARG A 911 23.06 -22.66 31.57
C ARG A 911 23.86 -22.42 32.86
N PRO A 912 23.52 -21.37 33.65
CA PRO A 912 24.16 -21.18 34.94
C PRO A 912 23.83 -22.39 35.85
N SER A 913 24.86 -22.98 36.43
CA SER A 913 24.74 -24.10 37.39
C SER A 913 24.11 -23.69 38.72
#